data_AF-A0A0P8W6J0-F1
#
_entry.id   AF-A0A0P8W6J0-F1
#
_cell.length_a   1.000
_cell.length_b   1.000
_cell.length_c   1.000
_cell.angle_alpha   90.00
_cell.angle_beta   90.00
_cell.angle_gamma   90.00
#
_symmetry.space_group_name_H-M   'P 1'
#
loop_
_entity.id
_entity.type
_entity.pdbx_description
1 polymer ?
#
loop_
_entity_poly.entity_id
_entity_poly.type
_entity_poly.pdbx_seq_one_letter_code
_entity_poly.pdbx_strand_id
1 'polypeptide(L)'
;MKRKIKSILSYIMVFLLAFSTLNIFGINARAADQSLLQKVNAAIEKTHNYIIKNNTWSSDWKTVAFNKSGLSLPEGYNSSYLKGAAKSLEESGGYFYKVTDYERTALAVTAAGGDPANVGGYNLLDKIYNFNDPQYPDREIDFQGLNGVVYGLIALDSKNYEVPAGAKYTREYMLDYILNNRNSDGGWDLNMNGTKSDVDITAMTLISLAPHHDYVSAGGKTVKDAVDGAVEWLSKAQRQDGGFNSWLTENNSESCAQAIIGLCANGVDPAGPQFTKDTNLIENILKFQQKSGEFYHLLDGREGVNGMATEQAYQAIIAYRDFANGKGSIYWFDGGKTPEADDMKAESISQTTNYYADGPGIDQDIFIVTGEESTQRLYGQDRFETSLKIAEKLASYVDGGKFQNVVISSGLNFPDSLSGSVLAKKLNAPILLTGNNAAESQKAINYVNSNLDKSGNIYILGGEGAVDISIENSLKELGYSNIKRIWGQDRFETSGAIAGELNVAAGTPVVIVNGMSFADALSAGAAASIKGYPVLLSDKDTLPSNIKSYISNIKPSDVYVIGGEGVLAKSIESEISSLNPSSKITRLFGMDRYQTSLRVNEFFNYNEYVLLATGEDYPDALSGCALAAAINGSILLVDDTSINTQLQFINKDNTNSVIILGGSAVVSGTIENAAKQVLSVQ
;
A
#
# COMPACT_ATOMS: atom_id res chain seq x y z
N MET A 1 55.64 -0.47 -58.34
CA MET A 1 54.81 0.38 -57.46
C MET A 1 53.53 0.92 -58.10
N LYS A 2 53.58 1.70 -59.20
CA LYS A 2 52.40 2.43 -59.76
C LYS A 2 51.12 1.60 -60.05
N ARG A 3 51.19 0.27 -60.23
CA ARG A 3 50.01 -0.59 -60.51
C ARG A 3 49.28 -1.13 -59.27
N LYS A 4 49.93 -1.20 -58.09
CA LYS A 4 49.25 -1.60 -56.82
C LYS A 4 48.48 -0.43 -56.16
N ILE A 5 48.92 0.81 -56.37
CA ILE A 5 48.28 2.00 -55.80
C ILE A 5 46.89 2.27 -56.40
N LYS A 6 46.68 2.03 -57.71
CA LYS A 6 45.36 2.18 -58.34
C LYS A 6 44.32 1.16 -57.85
N SER A 7 44.73 -0.05 -57.48
CA SER A 7 43.79 -1.06 -56.94
C SER A 7 43.25 -0.64 -55.57
N ILE A 8 44.10 -0.16 -54.67
CA ILE A 8 43.70 0.28 -53.32
C ILE A 8 42.79 1.51 -53.40
N LEU A 9 43.10 2.48 -54.28
CA LEU A 9 42.25 3.66 -54.50
C LEU A 9 40.87 3.31 -55.09
N SER A 10 40.77 2.32 -55.99
CA SER A 10 39.46 1.89 -56.51
C SER A 10 38.60 1.18 -55.46
N TYR A 11 39.19 0.44 -54.51
CA TYR A 11 38.40 -0.14 -53.40
C TYR A 11 37.95 0.93 -52.40
N ILE A 12 38.82 1.90 -52.06
CA ILE A 12 38.44 3.02 -51.18
C ILE A 12 37.34 3.89 -51.82
N MET A 13 37.40 4.14 -53.13
CA MET A 13 36.43 4.98 -53.83
C MET A 13 35.07 4.29 -54.09
N VAL A 14 35.01 2.95 -54.08
CA VAL A 14 33.74 2.19 -54.10
C VAL A 14 33.14 2.05 -52.70
N PHE A 15 33.96 1.99 -51.64
CA PHE A 15 33.49 2.06 -50.25
C PHE A 15 32.93 3.46 -49.87
N LEU A 16 33.36 4.52 -50.56
CA LEU A 16 32.90 5.90 -50.32
C LEU A 16 31.59 6.30 -51.03
N LEU A 17 30.98 5.40 -51.82
CA LEU A 17 29.76 5.69 -52.58
C LEU A 17 28.58 4.75 -52.25
N ALA A 18 28.69 3.97 -51.17
CA ALA A 18 27.59 3.20 -50.58
C ALA A 18 26.89 3.92 -49.41
N PHE A 19 27.05 5.25 -49.28
CA PHE A 19 26.12 6.08 -48.51
C PHE A 19 24.81 6.28 -49.31
N SER A 20 24.09 5.18 -49.53
CA SER A 20 22.69 5.24 -49.94
C SER A 20 21.88 5.78 -48.78
N THR A 21 21.64 7.10 -48.80
CA THR A 21 20.57 7.82 -48.07
C THR A 21 20.07 7.09 -46.83
N LEU A 22 20.81 7.22 -45.72
CA LEU A 22 20.20 7.03 -44.41
C LEU A 22 18.94 7.91 -44.39
N ASN A 23 17.77 7.28 -44.31
CA ASN A 23 16.55 7.97 -43.90
C ASN A 23 16.75 8.34 -42.44
N ILE A 24 17.41 9.48 -42.24
CA ILE A 24 17.45 10.16 -40.96
C ILE A 24 16.01 10.47 -40.63
N PHE A 25 15.40 9.64 -39.78
CA PHE A 25 14.32 10.09 -38.93
C PHE A 25 14.93 11.13 -38.00
N GLY A 26 15.05 12.35 -38.53
CA GLY A 26 15.38 13.50 -37.73
C GLY A 26 14.25 13.60 -36.73
N ILE A 27 14.57 13.33 -35.47
CA ILE A 27 13.77 13.82 -34.36
C ILE A 27 13.90 15.33 -34.46
N ASN A 28 13.02 15.93 -35.28
CA ASN A 28 12.66 17.31 -35.11
C ASN A 28 12.08 17.36 -33.70
N ALA A 29 12.92 17.72 -32.74
CA ALA A 29 12.47 18.42 -31.56
C ALA A 29 11.73 19.65 -32.08
N ARG A 30 10.43 19.48 -32.36
CA ARG A 30 9.50 20.60 -32.42
C ARG A 30 9.73 21.28 -31.09
N ALA A 31 10.29 22.49 -31.14
CA ALA A 31 10.64 23.25 -29.95
C ALA A 31 9.44 23.16 -29.00
N ALA A 32 9.62 22.44 -27.90
CA ALA A 32 8.53 22.12 -26.99
C ALA A 32 7.85 23.44 -26.65
N ASP A 33 6.51 23.49 -26.75
CA ASP A 33 5.78 24.76 -26.62
C ASP A 33 6.28 25.46 -25.35
N GLN A 34 6.96 26.59 -25.54
CA GLN A 34 7.66 27.27 -24.45
C GLN A 34 6.67 27.72 -23.37
N SER A 35 5.41 27.94 -23.75
CA SER A 35 4.30 28.17 -22.82
C SER A 35 3.99 26.91 -21.99
N LEU A 36 3.90 25.73 -22.62
CA LEU A 36 3.70 24.45 -21.94
C LEU A 36 4.89 24.06 -21.06
N LEU A 37 6.13 24.24 -21.53
CA LEU A 37 7.34 23.98 -20.75
C LEU A 37 7.43 24.92 -19.54
N GLN A 38 7.01 26.18 -19.67
CA GLN A 38 6.90 27.11 -18.55
C GLN A 38 5.84 26.68 -17.53
N LYS A 39 4.67 26.20 -17.96
CA LYS A 39 3.65 25.61 -17.07
C LYS A 39 4.19 24.38 -16.33
N VAL A 40 4.94 23.52 -17.03
CA VAL A 40 5.58 22.32 -16.46
C VAL A 40 6.62 22.68 -15.42
N ASN A 41 7.50 23.66 -15.68
CA ASN A 41 8.48 24.11 -14.70
C ASN A 41 7.82 24.71 -13.45
N ALA A 42 6.78 25.54 -13.63
CA ALA A 42 6.00 26.05 -12.50
C ALA A 42 5.31 24.93 -11.71
N ALA A 43 4.82 23.88 -12.38
CA ALA A 43 4.26 22.71 -11.73
C ALA A 43 5.32 21.93 -10.93
N ILE A 44 6.52 21.73 -11.48
CA ILE A 44 7.66 21.09 -10.79
C ILE A 44 8.00 21.84 -9.50
N GLU A 45 8.20 23.15 -9.57
CA GLU A 45 8.51 23.98 -8.40
C GLU A 45 7.41 23.89 -7.33
N LYS A 46 6.15 23.94 -7.75
CA LYS A 46 4.99 23.88 -6.86
C LYS A 46 4.90 22.54 -6.13
N THR A 47 5.07 21.42 -6.84
CA THR A 47 5.06 20.08 -6.23
C THR A 47 6.28 19.83 -5.35
N HIS A 48 7.46 20.32 -5.76
CA HIS A 48 8.66 20.26 -4.93
C HIS A 48 8.45 20.99 -3.60
N ASN A 49 7.95 22.24 -3.65
CA ASN A 49 7.64 23.04 -2.48
C ASN A 49 6.52 22.44 -1.64
N TYR A 50 5.52 21.79 -2.25
CA TYR A 50 4.49 21.03 -1.53
C TYR A 50 5.08 19.88 -0.73
N ILE A 51 5.88 19.01 -1.37
CA ILE A 51 6.49 17.85 -0.72
C ILE A 51 7.42 18.31 0.42
N ILE A 52 8.14 19.42 0.22
CA ILE A 52 8.99 20.03 1.26
C ILE A 52 8.16 20.59 2.42
N LYS A 53 7.17 21.44 2.14
CA LYS A 53 6.34 22.08 3.17
C LYS A 53 5.62 21.07 4.07
N ASN A 54 5.24 19.92 3.52
CA ASN A 54 4.48 18.89 4.24
C ASN A 54 5.35 17.73 4.76
N ASN A 55 6.69 17.77 4.60
CA ASN A 55 7.61 16.72 5.07
C ASN A 55 7.29 15.31 4.50
N THR A 56 6.77 15.22 3.27
CA THR A 56 6.32 13.96 2.64
C THR A 56 7.34 13.33 1.68
N TRP A 57 8.61 13.76 1.75
CA TRP A 57 9.72 13.39 0.83
C TRP A 57 10.34 11.99 1.04
N SER A 58 9.89 11.25 2.05
CA SER A 58 10.47 9.95 2.40
C SER A 58 9.90 8.81 1.54
N SER A 59 10.47 8.64 0.34
CA SER A 59 10.15 7.56 -0.60
C SER A 59 11.28 7.45 -1.63
N ASP A 60 11.58 6.24 -2.09
CA ASP A 60 12.62 5.97 -3.10
C ASP A 60 12.32 6.71 -4.41
N TRP A 61 11.06 6.67 -4.86
CA TRP A 61 10.61 7.36 -6.07
C TRP A 61 10.68 8.89 -5.93
N LYS A 62 10.42 9.43 -4.73
CA LYS A 62 10.66 10.86 -4.45
C LYS A 62 12.15 11.18 -4.42
N THR A 63 13.02 10.27 -3.98
CA THR A 63 14.47 10.47 -4.03
C THR A 63 15.00 10.55 -5.46
N VAL A 64 14.48 9.72 -6.38
CA VAL A 64 14.72 9.85 -7.83
C VAL A 64 14.26 11.21 -8.33
N ALA A 65 12.99 11.56 -8.10
CA ALA A 65 12.41 12.83 -8.56
C ALA A 65 13.13 14.06 -7.99
N PHE A 66 13.50 14.05 -6.71
CA PHE A 66 14.22 15.12 -6.04
C PHE A 66 15.56 15.37 -6.71
N ASN A 67 16.39 14.33 -6.85
CA ASN A 67 17.71 14.46 -7.46
C ASN A 67 17.67 14.81 -8.95
N LYS A 68 16.57 14.48 -9.64
CA LYS A 68 16.32 14.91 -11.03
C LYS A 68 15.63 16.26 -11.16
N SER A 69 15.04 16.80 -10.10
CA SER A 69 14.30 18.07 -10.16
C SER A 69 15.16 19.28 -10.53
N GLY A 70 16.48 19.26 -10.25
CA GLY A 70 17.35 20.42 -10.38
C GLY A 70 17.06 21.55 -9.37
N LEU A 71 16.17 21.30 -8.40
CA LEU A 71 15.81 22.23 -7.33
C LEU A 71 16.60 21.91 -6.05
N SER A 72 16.67 22.88 -5.13
CA SER A 72 17.42 22.76 -3.88
C SER A 72 16.75 21.80 -2.90
N LEU A 73 17.42 20.69 -2.59
CA LEU A 73 16.92 19.68 -1.64
C LEU A 73 17.05 20.16 -0.17
N PRO A 74 16.27 19.59 0.77
CA PRO A 74 16.48 19.81 2.19
C PRO A 74 17.91 19.47 2.63
N GLU A 75 18.44 20.19 3.63
CA GLU A 75 19.80 20.00 4.10
C GLU A 75 20.04 18.54 4.55
N GLY A 76 21.09 17.92 4.00
CA GLY A 76 21.45 16.54 4.32
C GLY A 76 20.55 15.45 3.73
N TYR A 77 19.51 15.78 2.94
CA TYR A 77 18.49 14.84 2.41
C TYR A 77 19.09 13.53 1.87
N ASN A 78 20.00 13.60 0.89
CA ASN A 78 20.63 12.39 0.32
C ASN A 78 21.43 11.58 1.35
N SER A 79 22.13 12.24 2.30
CA SER A 79 22.85 11.52 3.36
C SER A 79 21.89 10.79 4.30
N SER A 80 20.75 11.41 4.61
CA SER A 80 19.71 10.84 5.46
C SER A 80 19.02 9.67 4.76
N TYR A 81 18.72 9.80 3.46
CA TYR A 81 18.19 8.71 2.64
C TYR A 81 19.15 7.51 2.61
N LEU A 82 20.42 7.73 2.25
CA LEU A 82 21.43 6.66 2.15
C LEU A 82 21.66 5.95 3.50
N LYS A 83 21.64 6.69 4.62
CA LYS A 83 21.68 6.10 5.97
C LYS A 83 20.43 5.29 6.27
N GLY A 84 19.25 5.76 5.86
CA GLY A 84 17.98 5.03 5.99
C GLY A 84 17.98 3.72 5.20
N ALA A 85 18.43 3.74 3.94
CA ALA A 85 18.55 2.55 3.10
C ALA A 85 19.54 1.53 3.67
N ALA A 86 20.73 1.97 4.10
CA ALA A 86 21.73 1.12 4.75
C ALA A 86 21.20 0.50 6.05
N LYS A 87 20.52 1.29 6.88
CA LYS A 87 19.88 0.81 8.11
C LYS A 87 18.77 -0.21 7.83
N SER A 88 17.92 0.04 6.83
CA SER A 88 16.84 -0.88 6.45
C SER A 88 17.37 -2.23 5.97
N LEU A 89 18.51 -2.25 5.27
CA LEU A 89 19.21 -3.47 4.86
C LEU A 89 19.91 -4.17 6.03
N GLU A 90 20.46 -3.43 7.00
CA GLU A 90 21.00 -3.99 8.23
C GLU A 90 19.91 -4.66 9.07
N GLU A 91 18.79 -3.97 9.30
CA GLU A 91 17.63 -4.49 10.06
C GLU A 91 16.95 -5.68 9.36
N SER A 92 17.03 -5.78 8.03
CA SER A 92 16.48 -6.91 7.26
C SER A 92 17.45 -8.07 7.00
N GLY A 93 18.72 -7.94 7.40
CA GLY A 93 19.77 -8.91 7.05
C GLY A 93 20.05 -8.99 5.54
N GLY A 94 19.77 -7.91 4.79
CA GLY A 94 19.91 -7.85 3.34
C GLY A 94 18.83 -8.63 2.58
N TYR A 95 17.69 -8.92 3.22
CA TYR A 95 16.55 -9.60 2.61
C TYR A 95 15.33 -8.68 2.52
N PHE A 96 14.91 -8.39 1.29
CA PHE A 96 13.57 -7.93 0.98
C PHE A 96 12.77 -9.06 0.33
N TYR A 97 11.50 -9.17 0.69
CA TYR A 97 10.59 -10.17 0.12
C TYR A 97 10.28 -9.85 -1.35
N LYS A 98 10.01 -8.59 -1.67
CA LYS A 98 9.71 -8.15 -3.04
C LYS A 98 11.03 -7.95 -3.80
N VAL A 99 11.14 -8.51 -5.00
CA VAL A 99 12.26 -8.19 -5.89
C VAL A 99 12.28 -6.69 -6.24
N THR A 100 11.07 -6.12 -6.43
CA THR A 100 10.88 -4.70 -6.71
C THR A 100 11.39 -3.77 -5.61
N ASP A 101 11.59 -4.27 -4.37
CA ASP A 101 12.17 -3.48 -3.28
C ASP A 101 13.69 -3.29 -3.45
N TYR A 102 14.42 -4.31 -3.91
CA TYR A 102 15.85 -4.15 -4.23
C TYR A 102 16.04 -3.17 -5.39
N GLU A 103 15.15 -3.25 -6.40
CA GLU A 103 15.22 -2.48 -7.65
C GLU A 103 14.94 -0.99 -7.43
N ARG A 104 13.84 -0.64 -6.74
CA ARG A 104 13.53 0.75 -6.38
C ARG A 104 14.57 1.36 -5.44
N THR A 105 15.08 0.57 -4.48
CA THR A 105 16.11 1.04 -3.55
C THR A 105 17.43 1.26 -4.30
N ALA A 106 17.81 0.38 -5.24
CA ALA A 106 19.00 0.57 -6.07
C ALA A 106 18.91 1.85 -6.93
N LEU A 107 17.75 2.11 -7.54
CA LEU A 107 17.49 3.35 -8.29
C LEU A 107 17.62 4.60 -7.41
N ALA A 108 17.01 4.60 -6.22
CA ALA A 108 17.02 5.75 -5.33
C ALA A 108 18.38 5.97 -4.63
N VAL A 109 19.12 4.91 -4.29
CA VAL A 109 20.51 4.98 -3.85
C VAL A 109 21.38 5.61 -4.94
N THR A 110 21.23 5.17 -6.19
CA THR A 110 21.93 5.75 -7.36
C THR A 110 21.60 7.23 -7.51
N ALA A 111 20.32 7.59 -7.42
CA ALA A 111 19.87 8.98 -7.50
C ALA A 111 20.42 9.87 -6.39
N ALA A 112 20.51 9.36 -5.16
CA ALA A 112 21.11 10.06 -4.01
C ALA A 112 22.65 10.15 -4.08
N GLY A 113 23.29 9.58 -5.11
CA GLY A 113 24.74 9.57 -5.29
C GLY A 113 25.48 8.46 -4.53
N GLY A 114 24.76 7.46 -4.02
CA GLY A 114 25.34 6.26 -3.42
C GLY A 114 25.71 5.19 -4.44
N ASP A 115 26.29 4.08 -3.95
CA ASP A 115 26.61 2.90 -4.74
C ASP A 115 25.67 1.73 -4.36
N PRO A 116 24.75 1.31 -5.23
CA PRO A 116 23.87 0.18 -4.97
C PRO A 116 24.62 -1.16 -4.88
N ALA A 117 25.88 -1.26 -5.33
CA ALA A 117 26.72 -2.43 -5.09
C ALA A 117 27.22 -2.53 -3.64
N ASN A 118 27.11 -1.46 -2.84
CA ASN A 118 27.58 -1.42 -1.46
C ASN A 118 26.77 -0.45 -0.59
N VAL A 119 25.57 -0.87 -0.18
CA VAL A 119 24.68 -0.14 0.73
C VAL A 119 24.74 -0.80 2.10
N GLY A 120 25.50 -0.22 3.03
CA GLY A 120 25.69 -0.81 4.36
C GLY A 120 26.41 -2.16 4.36
N GLY A 121 27.18 -2.47 3.31
CA GLY A 121 27.82 -3.78 3.10
C GLY A 121 27.00 -4.77 2.26
N TYR A 122 25.79 -4.39 1.82
CA TYR A 122 24.94 -5.21 0.96
C TYR A 122 25.00 -4.78 -0.52
N ASN A 123 25.04 -5.74 -1.43
CA ASN A 123 25.01 -5.51 -2.87
C ASN A 123 23.58 -5.72 -3.40
N LEU A 124 22.88 -4.63 -3.71
CA LEU A 124 21.51 -4.66 -4.26
C LEU A 124 21.48 -5.14 -5.71
N LEU A 125 22.54 -4.90 -6.49
CA LEU A 125 22.61 -5.31 -7.90
C LEU A 125 22.66 -6.84 -8.03
N ASP A 126 23.42 -7.51 -7.16
CA ASP A 126 23.45 -8.98 -7.08
C ASP A 126 22.08 -9.55 -6.70
N LYS A 127 21.33 -8.88 -5.82
CA LYS A 127 19.94 -9.26 -5.49
C LYS A 127 18.97 -9.14 -6.66
N ILE A 128 19.35 -8.45 -7.74
CA ILE A 128 18.57 -8.32 -8.99
C ILE A 128 19.06 -9.37 -9.99
N TYR A 129 20.32 -9.30 -10.46
CA TYR A 129 20.81 -10.20 -11.52
C TYR A 129 21.02 -11.65 -11.07
N ASN A 130 21.09 -11.90 -9.76
CA ASN A 130 21.08 -13.23 -9.12
C ASN A 130 19.89 -13.36 -8.13
N PHE A 131 18.74 -12.74 -8.40
CA PHE A 131 17.56 -12.86 -7.52
C PHE A 131 17.25 -14.31 -7.14
N ASN A 132 17.33 -14.55 -5.82
CA ASN A 132 17.09 -15.83 -5.18
C ASN A 132 16.48 -15.53 -3.79
N ASP A 133 15.23 -15.95 -3.59
CA ASP A 133 14.54 -15.83 -2.31
C ASP A 133 14.98 -16.99 -1.38
N PRO A 134 15.75 -16.74 -0.29
CA PRO A 134 16.19 -17.79 0.62
C PRO A 134 15.06 -18.47 1.40
N GLN A 135 13.86 -17.86 1.46
CA GLN A 135 12.68 -18.46 2.09
C GLN A 135 11.83 -19.25 1.08
N TYR A 136 11.90 -18.90 -0.21
CA TYR A 136 11.13 -19.53 -1.28
C TYR A 136 12.02 -19.80 -2.52
N PRO A 137 12.92 -20.80 -2.48
CA PRO A 137 13.97 -21.00 -3.50
C PRO A 137 13.48 -21.23 -4.93
N ASP A 138 12.22 -21.68 -5.10
CA ASP A 138 11.58 -21.89 -6.40
C ASP A 138 11.07 -20.59 -7.06
N ARG A 139 11.26 -19.42 -6.43
CA ARG A 139 10.88 -18.13 -7.02
C ARG A 139 11.91 -17.61 -8.01
N GLU A 140 11.41 -17.30 -9.19
CA GLU A 140 12.11 -16.57 -10.23
C GLU A 140 11.85 -15.05 -10.10
N ILE A 141 12.60 -14.24 -10.85
CA ILE A 141 12.49 -12.77 -10.86
C ILE A 141 11.09 -12.23 -11.25
N ASP A 142 10.29 -13.04 -11.93
CA ASP A 142 8.94 -12.73 -12.41
C ASP A 142 7.82 -13.08 -11.40
N PHE A 143 8.13 -13.46 -10.15
CA PHE A 143 7.11 -13.86 -9.18
C PHE A 143 6.14 -12.73 -8.76
N GLN A 144 6.48 -11.46 -9.06
CA GLN A 144 5.60 -10.29 -8.95
C GLN A 144 4.96 -9.90 -10.29
N GLY A 145 4.89 -10.84 -11.23
CA GLY A 145 4.59 -10.56 -12.63
C GLY A 145 5.77 -9.92 -13.36
N LEU A 146 5.51 -9.42 -14.58
CA LEU A 146 6.50 -8.81 -15.47
C LEU A 146 7.29 -7.65 -14.83
N ASN A 147 6.74 -7.02 -13.79
CA ASN A 147 7.35 -5.92 -13.06
C ASN A 147 8.77 -6.19 -12.56
N GLY A 148 9.08 -7.39 -12.04
CA GLY A 148 10.44 -7.69 -11.58
C GLY A 148 11.47 -7.71 -12.73
N VAL A 149 11.09 -8.22 -13.89
CA VAL A 149 11.98 -8.19 -15.07
C VAL A 149 12.17 -6.75 -15.58
N VAL A 150 11.09 -5.96 -15.60
CA VAL A 150 11.09 -4.56 -16.08
C VAL A 150 11.88 -3.65 -15.15
N TYR A 151 11.60 -3.64 -13.85
CA TYR A 151 12.31 -2.80 -12.88
C TYR A 151 13.74 -3.28 -12.63
N GLY A 152 14.01 -4.59 -12.71
CA GLY A 152 15.37 -5.12 -12.70
C GLY A 152 16.23 -4.54 -13.82
N LEU A 153 15.72 -4.54 -15.06
CA LEU A 153 16.43 -3.96 -16.20
C LEU A 153 16.62 -2.45 -16.06
N ILE A 154 15.59 -1.71 -15.61
CA ILE A 154 15.68 -0.25 -15.36
C ILE A 154 16.75 0.06 -14.29
N ALA A 155 16.78 -0.70 -13.19
CA ALA A 155 17.75 -0.53 -12.12
C ALA A 155 19.19 -0.79 -12.59
N LEU A 156 19.42 -1.87 -13.36
CA LEU A 156 20.73 -2.21 -13.91
C LEU A 156 21.20 -1.18 -14.95
N ASP A 157 20.30 -0.65 -15.78
CA ASP A 157 20.65 0.33 -16.82
C ASP A 157 20.74 1.78 -16.32
N SER A 158 20.20 2.07 -15.13
CA SER A 158 20.21 3.40 -14.53
C SER A 158 21.58 4.08 -14.49
N LYS A 159 22.66 3.30 -14.38
CA LYS A 159 24.04 3.78 -14.55
C LYS A 159 24.89 2.86 -15.45
N ASN A 160 24.24 2.04 -16.27
CA ASN A 160 24.88 0.94 -17.02
C ASN A 160 25.75 0.05 -16.12
N TYR A 161 25.18 -0.43 -15.00
CA TYR A 161 25.87 -1.28 -14.03
C TYR A 161 26.33 -2.60 -14.66
N GLU A 162 27.51 -3.08 -14.27
CA GLU A 162 28.04 -4.35 -14.77
C GLU A 162 27.17 -5.52 -14.30
N VAL A 163 26.79 -6.39 -15.24
CA VAL A 163 26.11 -7.66 -14.95
C VAL A 163 27.09 -8.78 -15.29
N PRO A 164 27.53 -9.60 -14.31
CA PRO A 164 28.50 -10.65 -14.56
C PRO A 164 28.01 -11.68 -15.58
N ALA A 165 28.91 -12.20 -16.42
CA ALA A 165 28.58 -13.17 -17.47
C ALA A 165 28.05 -14.53 -16.97
N GLY A 166 28.04 -14.77 -15.66
CA GLY A 166 27.45 -15.94 -14.99
C GLY A 166 26.20 -15.61 -14.16
N ALA A 167 25.63 -14.41 -14.29
CA ALA A 167 24.43 -14.02 -13.59
C ALA A 167 23.20 -14.83 -14.05
N LYS A 168 22.26 -15.12 -13.12
CA LYS A 168 21.04 -15.89 -13.42
C LYS A 168 20.13 -15.17 -14.41
N TYR A 169 19.99 -13.85 -14.27
CA TYR A 169 19.18 -13.01 -15.15
C TYR A 169 20.09 -11.93 -15.77
N THR A 170 20.63 -12.20 -16.96
CA THR A 170 21.42 -11.22 -17.71
C THR A 170 20.51 -10.17 -18.38
N ARG A 171 21.09 -9.10 -18.93
CA ARG A 171 20.34 -8.12 -19.73
C ARG A 171 19.63 -8.78 -20.91
N GLU A 172 20.33 -9.67 -21.60
CA GLU A 172 19.82 -10.43 -22.74
C GLU A 172 18.66 -11.33 -22.32
N TYR A 173 18.76 -11.99 -21.15
CA TYR A 173 17.63 -12.74 -20.58
C TYR A 173 16.42 -11.84 -20.35
N MET A 174 16.59 -10.69 -19.68
CA MET A 174 15.48 -9.77 -19.37
C MET A 174 14.83 -9.22 -20.66
N LEU A 175 15.65 -8.85 -21.65
CA LEU A 175 15.19 -8.38 -22.96
C LEU A 175 14.43 -9.46 -23.73
N ASP A 176 14.98 -10.68 -23.83
CA ASP A 176 14.30 -11.80 -24.49
C ASP A 176 13.01 -12.19 -23.75
N TYR A 177 13.00 -12.15 -22.41
CA TYR A 177 11.81 -12.42 -21.59
C TYR A 177 10.70 -11.39 -21.85
N ILE A 178 11.02 -10.10 -21.86
CA ILE A 178 10.08 -9.01 -22.19
C ILE A 178 9.54 -9.18 -23.63
N LEU A 179 10.42 -9.43 -24.62
CA LEU A 179 10.02 -9.64 -26.01
C LEU A 179 9.20 -10.93 -26.22
N ASN A 180 9.35 -11.93 -25.34
CA ASN A 180 8.59 -13.16 -25.38
C ASN A 180 7.20 -13.06 -24.73
N ASN A 181 7.03 -12.18 -23.74
CA ASN A 181 5.76 -11.94 -23.07
C ASN A 181 4.98 -10.73 -23.61
N ARG A 182 5.31 -10.25 -24.81
CA ARG A 182 4.52 -9.22 -25.52
C ARG A 182 3.17 -9.79 -25.96
N ASN A 183 2.10 -9.07 -25.67
CA ASN A 183 0.74 -9.45 -26.01
C ASN A 183 0.43 -9.27 -27.50
N SER A 184 -0.54 -10.05 -28.00
CA SER A 184 -0.98 -10.00 -29.39
C SER A 184 -1.58 -8.67 -29.86
N ASP A 185 -2.02 -7.82 -28.91
CA ASP A 185 -2.52 -6.47 -29.20
C ASP A 185 -1.41 -5.41 -29.34
N GLY A 186 -0.19 -5.70 -28.87
CA GLY A 186 1.01 -4.90 -29.12
C GLY A 186 1.72 -4.33 -27.87
N GLY A 187 1.12 -4.42 -26.69
CA GLY A 187 1.71 -4.00 -25.41
C GLY A 187 2.07 -5.18 -24.48
N TRP A 188 1.98 -4.94 -23.17
CA TRP A 188 2.20 -5.92 -22.11
C TRP A 188 1.18 -5.78 -20.97
N ASP A 189 1.02 -6.84 -20.18
CA ASP A 189 0.27 -6.83 -18.92
C ASP A 189 1.05 -7.54 -17.81
N LEU A 190 0.69 -7.27 -16.55
CA LEU A 190 1.43 -7.73 -15.38
C LEU A 190 1.58 -9.25 -15.31
N ASN A 191 0.53 -9.96 -15.73
CA ASN A 191 0.41 -11.42 -15.59
C ASN A 191 0.79 -12.16 -16.88
N MET A 192 1.23 -11.43 -17.92
CA MET A 192 1.76 -11.99 -19.16
C MET A 192 0.74 -12.90 -19.88
N ASN A 193 -0.51 -12.43 -19.95
CA ASN A 193 -1.66 -13.19 -20.47
C ASN A 193 -1.66 -13.39 -21.99
N GLY A 194 -0.67 -12.83 -22.71
CA GLY A 194 -0.46 -12.96 -24.15
C GLY A 194 -1.46 -12.24 -25.05
N THR A 195 -2.51 -11.59 -24.49
CA THR A 195 -3.71 -11.22 -25.26
C THR A 195 -4.24 -9.80 -25.05
N LYS A 196 -4.21 -9.26 -23.83
CA LYS A 196 -4.78 -7.95 -23.49
C LYS A 196 -3.78 -7.16 -22.65
N SER A 197 -3.32 -6.03 -23.19
CA SER A 197 -2.34 -5.18 -22.53
C SER A 197 -2.94 -4.19 -21.55
N ASP A 198 -2.07 -3.71 -20.66
CA ASP A 198 -2.34 -2.68 -19.67
C ASP A 198 -1.49 -1.43 -19.94
N VAL A 199 -2.01 -0.24 -19.62
CA VAL A 199 -1.34 1.04 -19.85
C VAL A 199 -0.08 1.16 -19.00
N ASP A 200 -0.19 0.89 -17.70
CA ASP A 200 0.90 1.14 -16.75
C ASP A 200 2.06 0.19 -17.05
N ILE A 201 1.76 -1.10 -17.23
CA ILE A 201 2.78 -2.12 -17.53
C ILE A 201 3.40 -1.89 -18.93
N THR A 202 2.61 -1.54 -19.94
CA THR A 202 3.15 -1.22 -21.28
C THR A 202 4.08 -0.01 -21.22
N ALA A 203 3.69 1.03 -20.47
CA ALA A 203 4.49 2.24 -20.33
C ALA A 203 5.76 2.02 -19.49
N MET A 204 5.69 1.26 -18.39
CA MET A 204 6.88 0.85 -17.62
C MET A 204 7.83 0.00 -18.47
N THR A 205 7.30 -0.90 -19.29
CA THR A 205 8.11 -1.71 -20.23
C THR A 205 8.82 -0.85 -21.27
N LEU A 206 8.19 0.21 -21.76
CA LEU A 206 8.86 1.19 -22.64
C LEU A 206 10.09 1.82 -21.96
N ILE A 207 10.05 2.10 -20.65
CA ILE A 207 11.20 2.66 -19.91
C ILE A 207 12.38 1.68 -19.91
N SER A 208 12.13 0.38 -19.71
CA SER A 208 13.19 -0.65 -19.69
C SER A 208 13.77 -0.94 -21.07
N LEU A 209 12.97 -0.80 -22.14
CA LEU A 209 13.39 -1.02 -23.51
C LEU A 209 14.14 0.15 -24.15
N ALA A 210 13.94 1.38 -23.67
CA ALA A 210 14.52 2.60 -24.23
C ALA A 210 16.06 2.56 -24.50
N PRO A 211 16.91 1.97 -23.63
CA PRO A 211 18.35 1.90 -23.90
C PRO A 211 18.74 0.92 -25.03
N HIS A 212 17.81 0.10 -25.54
CA HIS A 212 18.11 -1.13 -26.27
C HIS A 212 17.46 -1.24 -27.66
N HIS A 213 17.12 -0.12 -28.29
CA HIS A 213 16.47 -0.08 -29.62
C HIS A 213 17.14 -0.97 -30.69
N ASP A 214 18.48 -1.09 -30.68
CA ASP A 214 19.25 -1.92 -31.62
C ASP A 214 19.26 -3.43 -31.29
N TYR A 215 18.68 -3.85 -30.15
CA TYR A 215 18.68 -5.24 -29.72
C TYR A 215 17.75 -6.12 -30.57
N VAL A 216 18.27 -7.27 -30.97
CA VAL A 216 17.55 -8.32 -31.70
C VAL A 216 17.72 -9.62 -30.93
N SER A 217 16.60 -10.16 -30.43
CA SER A 217 16.55 -11.45 -29.75
C SER A 217 17.00 -12.61 -30.64
N ALA A 218 17.37 -13.74 -30.03
CA ALA A 218 17.70 -14.96 -30.78
C ALA A 218 16.55 -15.47 -31.69
N GLY A 219 15.30 -15.12 -31.36
CA GLY A 219 14.11 -15.41 -32.17
C GLY A 219 13.82 -14.41 -33.29
N GLY A 220 14.67 -13.40 -33.49
CA GLY A 220 14.52 -12.37 -34.52
C GLY A 220 13.52 -11.25 -34.19
N LYS A 221 12.92 -11.24 -32.98
CA LYS A 221 12.14 -10.09 -32.50
C LYS A 221 13.09 -8.95 -32.16
N THR A 222 12.79 -7.73 -32.62
CA THR A 222 13.59 -6.53 -32.32
C THR A 222 12.94 -5.71 -31.20
N VAL A 223 13.75 -5.00 -30.40
CA VAL A 223 13.23 -4.01 -29.45
C VAL A 223 12.58 -2.85 -30.17
N LYS A 224 13.11 -2.43 -31.34
CA LYS A 224 12.50 -1.36 -32.11
C LYS A 224 11.04 -1.65 -32.50
N ASP A 225 10.74 -2.83 -33.04
CA ASP A 225 9.36 -3.23 -33.39
C ASP A 225 8.46 -3.41 -32.15
N ALA A 226 9.07 -3.70 -31.00
CA ALA A 226 8.40 -3.76 -29.71
C ALA A 226 7.98 -2.37 -29.24
N VAL A 227 8.92 -1.41 -29.22
CA VAL A 227 8.69 -0.01 -28.88
C VAL A 227 7.70 0.64 -29.84
N ASP A 228 7.94 0.58 -31.16
CA ASP A 228 7.11 1.23 -32.18
C ASP A 228 5.62 0.83 -32.03
N GLY A 229 5.35 -0.48 -31.95
CA GLY A 229 3.97 -0.98 -31.83
C GLY A 229 3.33 -0.77 -30.45
N ALA A 230 4.13 -0.66 -29.38
CA ALA A 230 3.62 -0.33 -28.05
C ALA A 230 3.27 1.16 -27.92
N VAL A 231 4.05 2.04 -28.55
CA VAL A 231 3.73 3.47 -28.71
C VAL A 231 2.47 3.65 -29.57
N GLU A 232 2.31 2.85 -30.64
CA GLU A 232 1.07 2.82 -31.42
C GLU A 232 -0.13 2.33 -30.59
N TRP A 233 0.05 1.28 -29.78
CA TRP A 233 -0.99 0.77 -28.87
C TRP A 233 -1.40 1.80 -27.83
N LEU A 234 -0.45 2.46 -27.16
CA LEU A 234 -0.75 3.55 -26.21
C LEU A 234 -1.49 4.70 -26.90
N SER A 235 -1.11 5.08 -28.12
CA SER A 235 -1.82 6.13 -28.86
C SER A 235 -3.27 5.75 -29.19
N LYS A 236 -3.57 4.46 -29.36
CA LYS A 236 -4.95 3.94 -29.52
C LYS A 236 -5.70 3.84 -28.19
N ALA A 237 -5.00 3.49 -27.11
CA ALA A 237 -5.55 3.36 -25.76
C ALA A 237 -5.81 4.73 -25.08
N GLN A 238 -5.17 5.81 -25.55
CA GLN A 238 -5.38 7.16 -25.03
C GLN A 238 -6.85 7.58 -25.17
N ARG A 239 -7.41 8.04 -24.04
CA ARG A 239 -8.80 8.46 -23.89
C ARG A 239 -9.09 9.74 -24.67
N GLN A 240 -10.35 9.98 -25.01
CA GLN A 240 -10.79 11.19 -25.73
C GLN A 240 -10.43 12.49 -24.98
N ASP A 241 -10.43 12.46 -23.65
CA ASP A 241 -9.99 13.57 -22.79
C ASP A 241 -8.46 13.83 -22.81
N GLY A 242 -7.69 13.05 -23.59
CA GLY A 242 -6.24 13.13 -23.73
C GLY A 242 -5.46 12.42 -22.61
N GLY A 243 -6.14 11.81 -21.65
CA GLY A 243 -5.51 11.08 -20.55
C GLY A 243 -5.48 9.57 -20.75
N PHE A 244 -5.23 8.86 -19.66
CA PHE A 244 -5.12 7.41 -19.60
C PHE A 244 -5.78 6.85 -18.35
N ASN A 245 -6.16 5.57 -18.43
CA ASN A 245 -6.62 4.80 -17.30
C ASN A 245 -6.15 3.35 -17.45
N SER A 246 -5.85 2.71 -16.32
CA SER A 246 -5.59 1.29 -16.20
C SER A 246 -6.82 0.61 -15.56
N TRP A 247 -6.87 -0.74 -15.51
CA TRP A 247 -7.87 -1.56 -14.79
C TRP A 247 -9.35 -1.10 -14.82
N LEU A 248 -9.82 -0.51 -15.93
CA LEU A 248 -11.16 0.06 -16.09
C LEU A 248 -11.49 1.27 -15.16
N THR A 249 -10.49 1.97 -14.62
CA THR A 249 -10.70 3.21 -13.86
C THR A 249 -11.12 4.38 -14.75
N GLU A 250 -11.50 5.51 -14.13
CA GLU A 250 -11.54 6.80 -14.82
C GLU A 250 -10.13 7.31 -15.15
N ASN A 251 -10.07 8.44 -15.89
CA ASN A 251 -8.80 9.12 -16.20
C ASN A 251 -8.03 9.41 -14.91
N ASN A 252 -6.84 8.84 -14.77
CA ASN A 252 -6.06 8.94 -13.54
C ASN A 252 -4.63 9.45 -13.77
N SER A 253 -4.05 10.10 -12.76
CA SER A 253 -2.76 10.80 -12.88
C SER A 253 -1.58 9.84 -13.02
N GLU A 254 -1.67 8.67 -12.41
CA GLU A 254 -0.62 7.64 -12.33
C GLU A 254 -0.42 6.94 -13.67
N SER A 255 -1.50 6.48 -14.32
CA SER A 255 -1.47 5.94 -15.68
C SER A 255 -1.00 6.98 -16.70
N CYS A 256 -1.42 8.25 -16.53
CA CYS A 256 -0.86 9.35 -17.33
C CYS A 256 0.64 9.52 -17.07
N ALA A 257 1.08 9.44 -15.80
CA ALA A 257 2.47 9.61 -15.42
C ALA A 257 3.37 8.52 -16.01
N GLN A 258 2.99 7.24 -15.89
CA GLN A 258 3.75 6.14 -16.47
C GLN A 258 3.86 6.30 -17.99
N ALA A 259 2.74 6.58 -18.67
CA ALA A 259 2.72 6.83 -20.11
C ALA A 259 3.69 7.97 -20.51
N ILE A 260 3.68 9.10 -19.81
CA ILE A 260 4.62 10.21 -20.05
C ILE A 260 6.08 9.74 -19.88
N ILE A 261 6.41 9.05 -18.79
CA ILE A 261 7.80 8.64 -18.51
C ILE A 261 8.29 7.65 -19.58
N GLY A 262 7.47 6.65 -19.94
CA GLY A 262 7.80 5.67 -20.99
C GLY A 262 7.95 6.28 -22.38
N LEU A 263 7.08 7.22 -22.76
CA LEU A 263 7.17 7.92 -24.04
C LEU A 263 8.41 8.82 -24.11
N CYS A 264 8.65 9.65 -23.08
CA CYS A 264 9.82 10.52 -22.97
C CYS A 264 11.14 9.72 -23.01
N ALA A 265 11.20 8.57 -22.35
CA ALA A 265 12.38 7.69 -22.37
C ALA A 265 12.72 7.19 -23.80
N ASN A 266 11.71 7.00 -24.66
CA ASN A 266 11.89 6.56 -26.05
C ASN A 266 11.92 7.73 -27.06
N GLY A 267 12.07 8.97 -26.59
CA GLY A 267 12.13 10.16 -27.45
C GLY A 267 10.81 10.53 -28.12
N VAL A 268 9.67 10.02 -27.62
CA VAL A 268 8.34 10.29 -28.15
C VAL A 268 7.69 11.43 -27.37
N ASP A 269 7.31 12.50 -28.07
CA ASP A 269 6.68 13.69 -27.48
C ASP A 269 5.24 13.41 -27.01
N PRO A 270 4.96 13.41 -25.68
CA PRO A 270 3.61 13.19 -25.16
C PRO A 270 2.70 14.42 -25.32
N ALA A 271 3.26 15.61 -25.64
CA ALA A 271 2.51 16.77 -26.08
C ALA A 271 2.25 16.77 -27.60
N GLY A 272 2.81 15.79 -28.33
CA GLY A 272 2.75 15.71 -29.79
C GLY A 272 1.41 15.22 -30.34
N PRO A 273 1.19 15.34 -31.67
CA PRO A 273 -0.09 14.98 -32.31
C PRO A 273 -0.53 13.52 -32.11
N GLN A 274 0.43 12.61 -31.89
CA GLN A 274 0.14 11.19 -31.63
C GLN A 274 -0.52 10.97 -30.25
N PHE A 275 -0.25 11.86 -29.30
CA PHE A 275 -0.80 11.82 -27.94
C PHE A 275 -1.68 13.05 -27.66
N THR A 276 -2.38 13.52 -28.69
CA THR A 276 -3.37 14.60 -28.60
C THR A 276 -4.74 14.09 -29.06
N LYS A 277 -5.74 14.17 -28.19
CA LYS A 277 -7.17 14.02 -28.53
C LYS A 277 -7.85 15.39 -28.40
N ASP A 278 -8.76 15.58 -27.44
CA ASP A 278 -9.33 16.90 -27.11
C ASP A 278 -8.27 17.82 -26.45
N THR A 279 -7.24 17.24 -25.85
CA THR A 279 -6.04 17.89 -25.30
C THR A 279 -4.87 16.91 -25.39
N ASN A 280 -3.64 17.37 -25.15
CA ASN A 280 -2.47 16.48 -25.12
C ASN A 280 -2.21 15.91 -23.72
N LEU A 281 -1.36 14.89 -23.63
CA LEU A 281 -1.14 14.15 -22.38
C LEU A 281 -0.50 15.00 -21.27
N ILE A 282 0.38 15.93 -21.63
CA ILE A 282 1.01 16.85 -20.67
C ILE A 282 0.01 17.88 -20.14
N GLU A 283 -0.83 18.44 -21.02
CA GLU A 283 -1.95 19.29 -20.60
C GLU A 283 -2.98 18.53 -19.78
N ASN A 284 -3.17 17.23 -20.03
CA ASN A 284 -4.06 16.38 -19.25
C ASN A 284 -3.52 16.18 -17.82
N ILE A 285 -2.27 15.73 -17.64
CA ILE A 285 -1.72 15.47 -16.29
C ILE A 285 -1.65 16.76 -15.45
N LEU A 286 -1.37 17.91 -16.05
CA LEU A 286 -1.33 19.19 -15.34
C LEU A 286 -2.68 19.61 -14.73
N LYS A 287 -3.82 19.08 -15.22
CA LYS A 287 -5.15 19.37 -14.64
C LYS A 287 -5.36 18.70 -13.28
N PHE A 288 -4.66 17.62 -12.99
CA PHE A 288 -4.72 16.95 -11.68
C PHE A 288 -3.95 17.73 -10.60
N GLN A 289 -3.08 18.69 -10.97
CA GLN A 289 -2.31 19.47 -10.01
C GLN A 289 -3.17 20.49 -9.27
N GLN A 290 -3.15 20.42 -7.95
CA GLN A 290 -3.96 21.27 -7.07
C GLN A 290 -3.28 22.58 -6.73
N LYS A 291 -4.05 23.47 -6.07
CA LYS A 291 -3.56 24.79 -5.63
C LYS A 291 -2.35 24.70 -4.70
N SER A 292 -2.25 23.66 -3.88
CA SER A 292 -1.17 23.45 -2.91
C SER A 292 0.11 22.87 -3.53
N GLY A 293 -0.01 22.07 -4.60
CA GLY A 293 1.09 21.50 -5.40
C GLY A 293 1.11 19.98 -5.51
N GLU A 294 0.31 19.29 -4.71
CA GLU A 294 -0.08 17.89 -4.88
C GLU A 294 -0.77 17.62 -6.24
N PHE A 295 -0.78 16.35 -6.64
CA PHE A 295 -1.65 15.84 -7.68
C PHE A 295 -2.69 14.90 -7.06
N TYR A 296 -3.92 14.94 -7.58
CA TYR A 296 -4.98 14.00 -7.24
C TYR A 296 -4.93 12.76 -8.13
N HIS A 297 -5.44 11.63 -7.63
CA HIS A 297 -5.63 10.42 -8.45
C HIS A 297 -6.56 10.72 -9.64
N LEU A 298 -7.70 11.37 -9.37
CA LEU A 298 -8.76 11.68 -10.34
C LEU A 298 -8.97 13.19 -10.51
N LEU A 299 -9.38 13.62 -11.70
CA LEU A 299 -9.53 15.03 -12.07
C LEU A 299 -10.54 15.81 -11.22
N ASP A 300 -11.57 15.15 -10.71
CA ASP A 300 -12.60 15.78 -9.86
C ASP A 300 -12.17 15.92 -8.39
N GLY A 301 -11.04 15.30 -8.02
CA GLY A 301 -10.50 15.35 -6.67
C GLY A 301 -11.30 14.64 -5.60
N ARG A 302 -12.24 13.76 -5.95
CA ARG A 302 -13.11 13.06 -4.99
C ARG A 302 -12.36 12.15 -4.01
N GLU A 303 -11.11 11.81 -4.32
CA GLU A 303 -10.19 11.03 -3.47
C GLU A 303 -9.22 11.89 -2.65
N GLY A 304 -9.21 13.20 -2.87
CA GLY A 304 -8.32 14.13 -2.17
C GLY A 304 -6.84 13.89 -2.47
N VAL A 305 -5.99 14.30 -1.52
CA VAL A 305 -4.53 14.27 -1.63
C VAL A 305 -4.05 12.81 -1.69
N ASN A 306 -3.58 12.37 -2.86
CA ASN A 306 -2.95 11.06 -3.04
C ASN A 306 -1.42 11.22 -3.13
N GLY A 307 -0.71 10.53 -2.23
CA GLY A 307 0.76 10.59 -2.13
C GLY A 307 1.48 9.93 -3.31
N MET A 308 0.88 8.90 -3.92
CA MET A 308 1.39 8.20 -5.11
C MET A 308 1.11 9.00 -6.38
N ALA A 309 -0.10 9.52 -6.56
CA ALA A 309 -0.45 10.47 -7.61
C ALA A 309 0.54 11.64 -7.67
N THR A 310 0.76 12.30 -6.53
CA THR A 310 1.73 13.38 -6.40
C THR A 310 3.16 12.95 -6.77
N GLU A 311 3.59 11.76 -6.33
CA GLU A 311 4.93 11.23 -6.55
C GLU A 311 5.20 10.83 -8.00
N GLN A 312 4.24 10.15 -8.65
CA GLN A 312 4.38 9.70 -10.04
C GLN A 312 4.19 10.87 -11.01
N ALA A 313 3.18 11.72 -10.80
CA ALA A 313 3.00 12.91 -11.61
C ALA A 313 4.21 13.86 -11.52
N TYR A 314 4.84 13.99 -10.34
CA TYR A 314 6.08 14.75 -10.18
C TYR A 314 7.24 14.19 -11.01
N GLN A 315 7.42 12.87 -11.04
CA GLN A 315 8.39 12.21 -11.92
C GLN A 315 8.06 12.44 -13.40
N ALA A 316 6.79 12.33 -13.79
CA ALA A 316 6.37 12.50 -15.17
C ALA A 316 6.59 13.92 -15.72
N ILE A 317 6.25 14.97 -14.95
CA ILE A 317 6.48 16.34 -15.39
C ILE A 317 7.99 16.68 -15.44
N ILE A 318 8.81 16.08 -14.57
CA ILE A 318 10.28 16.14 -14.66
C ILE A 318 10.78 15.42 -15.91
N ALA A 319 10.29 14.21 -16.18
CA ALA A 319 10.68 13.43 -17.35
C ALA A 319 10.32 14.15 -18.67
N TYR A 320 9.15 14.79 -18.76
CA TYR A 320 8.79 15.61 -19.92
C TYR A 320 9.66 16.86 -20.04
N ARG A 321 9.95 17.57 -18.94
CA ARG A 321 10.89 18.69 -18.97
C ARG A 321 12.27 18.24 -19.45
N ASP A 322 12.77 17.11 -18.96
CA ASP A 322 14.09 16.61 -19.31
C ASP A 322 14.16 16.13 -20.77
N PHE A 323 13.13 15.44 -21.26
CA PHE A 323 12.92 15.16 -22.68
C PHE A 323 12.93 16.45 -23.53
N ALA A 324 12.14 17.46 -23.16
CA ALA A 324 12.06 18.75 -23.86
C ALA A 324 13.38 19.54 -23.87
N ASN A 325 14.32 19.20 -22.98
CA ASN A 325 15.67 19.76 -22.92
C ASN A 325 16.78 18.77 -23.38
N GLY A 326 16.42 17.66 -24.04
CA GLY A 326 17.38 16.69 -24.59
C GLY A 326 18.12 15.83 -23.57
N LYS A 327 17.67 15.76 -22.31
CA LYS A 327 18.35 15.10 -21.19
C LYS A 327 18.02 13.61 -20.99
N GLY A 328 17.14 13.04 -21.83
CA GLY A 328 16.74 11.64 -21.76
C GLY A 328 15.83 11.28 -20.58
N SER A 329 15.84 10.01 -20.17
CA SER A 329 14.99 9.45 -19.11
C SER A 329 15.38 9.93 -17.72
N ILE A 330 14.36 10.06 -16.86
CA ILE A 330 14.51 10.37 -15.43
C ILE A 330 15.31 9.30 -14.66
N TYR A 331 15.42 8.08 -15.18
CA TYR A 331 16.14 6.98 -14.51
C TYR A 331 17.61 6.82 -14.90
N TRP A 332 18.15 7.63 -15.83
CA TRP A 332 19.57 7.53 -16.23
C TRP A 332 20.44 8.54 -15.47
N PHE A 333 21.48 8.05 -14.79
CA PHE A 333 22.46 8.82 -14.03
C PHE A 333 23.84 8.59 -14.68
N ASP A 334 24.65 9.64 -14.79
CA ASP A 334 25.77 9.69 -15.75
C ASP A 334 26.74 8.49 -15.67
N GLY A 335 26.88 7.71 -16.76
CA GLY A 335 27.93 6.68 -16.87
C GLY A 335 27.91 5.59 -17.96
N GLY A 336 26.93 5.34 -18.84
CA GLY A 336 25.61 5.92 -19.09
C GLY A 336 25.14 5.60 -20.52
N LYS A 337 23.81 5.47 -20.72
CA LYS A 337 23.09 5.77 -21.97
C LYS A 337 22.10 6.87 -21.57
N THR A 338 21.84 7.95 -22.31
CA THR A 338 21.74 8.22 -23.78
C THR A 338 22.34 9.61 -24.11
N PRO A 339 22.13 10.28 -25.28
CA PRO A 339 21.53 9.93 -26.60
C PRO A 339 22.44 10.31 -27.81
N GLU A 340 21.91 10.28 -29.05
CA GLU A 340 22.28 11.21 -30.15
C GLU A 340 21.00 11.67 -30.88
N ALA A 341 20.89 12.89 -31.44
CA ALA A 341 21.96 13.80 -31.85
C ALA A 341 21.81 15.28 -31.37
N ASP A 342 22.98 15.85 -31.08
CA ASP A 342 23.40 17.27 -31.00
C ASP A 342 22.94 18.24 -29.87
N ASP A 343 23.96 19.04 -29.49
CA ASP A 343 24.03 20.28 -28.69
C ASP A 343 23.88 20.27 -27.15
N MET A 344 25.01 20.59 -26.48
CA MET A 344 25.07 21.18 -25.13
C MET A 344 25.79 22.54 -25.15
N LYS A 345 25.11 23.61 -24.72
CA LYS A 345 25.75 24.79 -24.10
C LYS A 345 24.88 25.33 -22.97
N ALA A 346 25.53 25.81 -21.91
CA ALA A 346 24.90 26.31 -20.70
C ALA A 346 25.09 27.82 -20.55
N GLU A 347 24.17 28.50 -19.87
CA GLU A 347 24.47 29.72 -19.11
C GLU A 347 23.49 29.90 -17.93
N SER A 348 23.82 30.81 -17.01
CA SER A 348 23.41 30.81 -15.60
C SER A 348 22.51 31.99 -15.19
N ILE A 349 21.88 31.90 -14.01
CA ILE A 349 21.42 32.96 -13.07
C ILE A 349 20.77 32.22 -11.88
N SER A 350 21.10 32.36 -10.58
CA SER A 350 21.39 33.50 -9.67
C SER A 350 20.22 33.78 -8.68
N GLN A 351 20.55 34.00 -7.41
CA GLN A 351 19.69 34.11 -6.20
C GLN A 351 18.75 35.37 -6.23
N THR A 352 17.74 35.64 -5.36
CA THR A 352 17.68 35.64 -3.87
C THR A 352 16.25 35.86 -3.26
N THR A 353 15.90 35.09 -2.21
CA THR A 353 15.27 35.44 -0.87
C THR A 353 13.89 36.14 -0.62
N ASN A 354 13.17 35.61 0.40
CA ASN A 354 12.46 36.26 1.57
C ASN A 354 10.91 36.40 1.70
N TYR A 355 10.31 35.46 2.48
CA TYR A 355 9.60 35.58 3.79
C TYR A 355 8.27 36.39 4.07
N TYR A 356 7.37 35.74 4.83
CA TYR A 356 6.20 36.22 5.66
C TYR A 356 4.94 36.76 4.91
N ALA A 357 3.67 36.66 5.37
CA ALA A 357 3.05 36.17 6.63
C ALA A 357 1.58 35.65 6.43
N ASP A 358 1.03 35.03 7.49
CA ASP A 358 -0.39 34.92 7.93
C ASP A 358 -1.50 34.18 7.14
N GLY A 359 -2.44 33.59 7.91
CA GLY A 359 -3.65 32.84 7.47
C GLY A 359 -4.90 33.71 7.28
N PRO A 360 -6.16 33.21 7.43
CA PRO A 360 -6.61 32.12 8.32
C PRO A 360 -7.50 31.04 7.63
N GLY A 361 -8.09 30.13 8.41
CA GLY A 361 -8.93 29.02 7.94
C GLY A 361 -10.46 29.26 7.95
N ILE A 362 -11.19 28.32 7.35
CA ILE A 362 -12.66 28.17 7.22
C ILE A 362 -12.90 26.78 6.57
N ASP A 363 -14.03 26.10 6.67
CA ASP A 363 -14.94 25.84 7.80
C ASP A 363 -15.63 24.49 7.50
N GLN A 364 -16.31 23.86 8.45
CA GLN A 364 -17.07 22.63 8.22
C GLN A 364 -18.32 22.90 7.38
N ASP A 365 -18.65 22.00 6.44
CA ASP A 365 -20.05 21.78 6.08
C ASP A 365 -20.30 20.34 5.62
N ILE A 366 -21.41 19.78 6.11
CA ILE A 366 -21.81 18.38 5.94
C ILE A 366 -22.95 18.32 4.93
N PHE A 367 -22.84 17.45 3.92
CA PHE A 367 -23.97 17.07 3.07
C PHE A 367 -24.41 15.64 3.38
N ILE A 368 -25.62 15.51 3.95
CA ILE A 368 -26.35 14.25 4.04
C ILE A 368 -27.22 14.14 2.79
N VAL A 369 -27.08 13.04 2.04
CA VAL A 369 -28.05 12.63 1.01
C VAL A 369 -28.63 11.29 1.41
N THR A 370 -29.95 11.18 1.42
CA THR A 370 -30.67 10.00 1.91
C THR A 370 -30.87 8.96 0.80
N GLY A 371 -29.99 7.97 0.78
CA GLY A 371 -30.27 6.59 0.38
C GLY A 371 -29.64 5.66 1.42
N GLU A 372 -30.08 4.40 1.54
CA GLU A 372 -29.28 3.43 2.29
C GLU A 372 -28.03 3.10 1.46
N GLU A 373 -26.94 3.82 1.71
CA GLU A 373 -25.65 3.53 1.09
C GLU A 373 -25.19 2.14 1.53
N SER A 374 -24.79 1.31 0.56
CA SER A 374 -24.15 0.02 0.83
C SER A 374 -22.82 0.18 1.57
N THR A 375 -22.23 1.37 1.59
CA THR A 375 -21.09 1.74 2.43
C THR A 375 -21.50 2.77 3.48
N GLN A 376 -21.32 2.48 4.77
CA GLN A 376 -21.61 3.41 5.88
C GLN A 376 -20.35 3.68 6.71
N ARG A 377 -20.08 4.93 7.12
CA ARG A 377 -19.02 5.24 8.11
C ARG A 377 -19.59 5.47 9.52
N LEU A 378 -18.95 4.89 10.53
CA LEU A 378 -19.22 5.07 11.96
C LEU A 378 -17.99 5.70 12.62
N TYR A 379 -18.09 6.96 13.04
CA TYR A 379 -16.98 7.72 13.61
C TYR A 379 -17.45 8.83 14.55
N GLY A 380 -16.59 9.22 15.48
CA GLY A 380 -16.71 10.46 16.24
C GLY A 380 -15.45 11.31 16.16
N GLN A 381 -15.35 12.33 17.02
CA GLN A 381 -14.15 13.18 17.13
C GLN A 381 -12.93 12.44 17.71
N ASP A 382 -13.19 11.37 18.46
CA ASP A 382 -12.18 10.55 19.12
C ASP A 382 -12.62 9.08 19.19
N ARG A 383 -11.70 8.19 19.60
CA ARG A 383 -11.93 6.74 19.79
C ARG A 383 -13.11 6.43 20.73
N PHE A 384 -13.36 7.28 21.72
CA PHE A 384 -14.44 7.07 22.69
C PHE A 384 -15.79 7.34 22.01
N GLU A 385 -15.93 8.45 21.30
CA GLU A 385 -17.11 8.74 20.49
C GLU A 385 -17.34 7.75 19.36
N THR A 386 -16.29 7.28 18.66
CA THR A 386 -16.43 6.21 17.67
C THR A 386 -17.02 4.94 18.30
N SER A 387 -16.56 4.54 19.50
CA SER A 387 -17.15 3.40 20.22
C SER A 387 -18.64 3.62 20.57
N LEU A 388 -19.05 4.86 20.85
CA LEU A 388 -20.46 5.19 21.05
C LEU A 388 -21.27 5.09 19.74
N LYS A 389 -20.73 5.54 18.60
CA LYS A 389 -21.40 5.41 17.30
C LYS A 389 -21.54 3.96 16.85
N ILE A 390 -20.58 3.11 17.18
CA ILE A 390 -20.67 1.66 16.99
C ILE A 390 -21.74 1.07 17.91
N ALA A 391 -21.82 1.50 19.17
CA ALA A 391 -22.87 1.06 20.10
C ALA A 391 -24.28 1.52 19.67
N GLU A 392 -24.44 2.75 19.17
CA GLU A 392 -25.68 3.27 18.58
C GLU A 392 -26.12 2.42 17.37
N LYS A 393 -25.20 2.08 16.45
CA LYS A 393 -25.51 1.20 15.32
C LYS A 393 -25.86 -0.22 15.79
N LEU A 394 -25.14 -0.77 16.77
CA LEU A 394 -25.44 -2.08 17.35
C LEU A 394 -26.84 -2.11 17.99
N ALA A 395 -27.26 -1.03 18.66
CA ALA A 395 -28.57 -0.94 19.29
C ALA A 395 -29.73 -1.06 18.28
N SER A 396 -29.54 -0.67 17.01
CA SER A 396 -30.57 -0.87 15.96
C SER A 396 -30.82 -2.34 15.59
N TYR A 397 -29.94 -3.26 16.00
CA TYR A 397 -30.12 -4.71 15.84
C TYR A 397 -30.63 -5.40 17.12
N VAL A 398 -30.90 -4.64 18.19
CA VAL A 398 -31.45 -5.16 19.45
C VAL A 398 -32.92 -4.82 19.54
N ASP A 399 -33.76 -5.84 19.80
CA ASP A 399 -35.20 -5.64 19.97
C ASP A 399 -35.48 -4.69 21.15
N GLY A 400 -36.36 -3.71 20.93
CA GLY A 400 -36.59 -2.59 21.85
C GLY A 400 -35.47 -1.55 21.96
N GLY A 401 -34.35 -1.69 21.23
CA GLY A 401 -33.29 -0.68 21.12
C GLY A 401 -32.45 -0.44 22.40
N LYS A 402 -32.60 -1.29 23.42
CA LYS A 402 -31.90 -1.17 24.72
C LYS A 402 -31.10 -2.42 25.03
N PHE A 403 -29.92 -2.21 25.62
CA PHE A 403 -29.07 -3.31 26.07
C PHE A 403 -29.44 -3.76 27.49
N GLN A 404 -29.32 -5.07 27.77
CA GLN A 404 -29.37 -5.62 29.13
C GLN A 404 -27.97 -5.74 29.76
N ASN A 405 -26.92 -5.66 28.95
CA ASN A 405 -25.54 -5.84 29.34
C ASN A 405 -24.67 -4.80 28.60
N VAL A 406 -23.65 -4.25 29.26
CA VAL A 406 -22.62 -3.42 28.62
C VAL A 406 -21.23 -3.93 29.01
N VAL A 407 -20.30 -3.93 28.05
CA VAL A 407 -18.88 -4.17 28.30
C VAL A 407 -18.13 -2.83 28.30
N ILE A 408 -17.33 -2.60 29.34
CA ILE A 408 -16.47 -1.43 29.50
C ILE A 408 -15.01 -1.87 29.36
N SER A 409 -14.25 -1.14 28.56
CA SER A 409 -12.85 -1.42 28.24
C SER A 409 -12.03 -0.14 28.20
N SER A 410 -10.74 -0.24 28.48
CA SER A 410 -9.80 0.85 28.21
C SER A 410 -9.80 1.21 26.72
N GLY A 411 -9.81 2.50 26.39
CA GLY A 411 -9.45 3.02 25.06
C GLY A 411 -7.99 3.44 24.95
N LEU A 412 -7.20 3.26 26.03
CA LEU A 412 -5.81 3.69 26.15
C LEU A 412 -4.83 2.52 26.23
N ASN A 413 -5.28 1.34 26.65
CA ASN A 413 -4.51 0.09 26.62
C ASN A 413 -5.34 -1.08 26.06
N PHE A 414 -4.78 -1.87 25.14
CA PHE A 414 -5.49 -2.92 24.40
C PHE A 414 -5.56 -4.34 25.02
N PRO A 415 -4.58 -4.86 25.80
CA PRO A 415 -4.44 -6.31 26.00
C PRO A 415 -5.61 -6.98 26.71
N ASP A 416 -6.11 -6.36 27.79
CA ASP A 416 -7.24 -6.87 28.59
C ASP A 416 -8.55 -6.92 27.77
N SER A 417 -8.60 -6.22 26.64
CA SER A 417 -9.78 -6.00 25.81
C SER A 417 -9.89 -6.97 24.64
N LEU A 418 -8.77 -7.51 24.15
CA LEU A 418 -8.71 -8.30 22.91
C LEU A 418 -9.61 -9.56 22.95
N SER A 419 -9.75 -10.18 24.12
CA SER A 419 -10.64 -11.34 24.34
C SER A 419 -12.10 -10.95 24.59
N GLY A 420 -12.39 -9.66 24.81
CA GLY A 420 -13.69 -9.15 25.25
C GLY A 420 -14.80 -9.22 24.21
N SER A 421 -14.47 -9.27 22.92
CA SER A 421 -15.42 -9.33 21.80
C SER A 421 -16.36 -10.55 21.87
N VAL A 422 -15.82 -11.72 22.20
CA VAL A 422 -16.59 -12.97 22.30
C VAL A 422 -17.58 -12.89 23.47
N LEU A 423 -17.16 -12.27 24.58
CA LEU A 423 -18.03 -12.04 25.74
C LEU A 423 -19.12 -11.02 25.43
N ALA A 424 -18.78 -9.92 24.75
CA ALA A 424 -19.73 -8.91 24.30
C ALA A 424 -20.82 -9.51 23.38
N LYS A 425 -20.44 -10.34 22.41
CA LYS A 425 -21.39 -11.08 21.55
C LYS A 425 -22.24 -12.06 22.34
N LYS A 426 -21.66 -12.85 23.27
CA LYS A 426 -22.41 -13.75 24.16
C LYS A 426 -23.46 -13.02 25.00
N LEU A 427 -23.15 -11.80 25.46
CA LEU A 427 -24.00 -10.97 26.30
C LEU A 427 -24.99 -10.09 25.52
N ASN A 428 -24.89 -10.05 24.18
CA ASN A 428 -25.55 -9.06 23.32
C ASN A 428 -25.31 -7.62 23.82
N ALA A 429 -24.04 -7.26 24.00
CA ALA A 429 -23.57 -6.03 24.62
C ALA A 429 -22.67 -5.21 23.68
N PRO A 430 -22.69 -3.86 23.75
CA PRO A 430 -21.67 -3.03 23.14
C PRO A 430 -20.38 -3.08 23.98
N ILE A 431 -19.24 -2.76 23.33
CA ILE A 431 -17.99 -2.45 24.00
C ILE A 431 -17.81 -0.93 23.96
N LEU A 432 -17.89 -0.29 25.12
CA LEU A 432 -17.65 1.15 25.27
C LEU A 432 -16.24 1.38 25.79
N LEU A 433 -15.57 2.39 25.22
CA LEU A 433 -14.20 2.72 25.58
C LEU A 433 -14.12 3.86 26.60
N THR A 434 -13.17 3.76 27.53
CA THR A 434 -12.95 4.72 28.62
C THR A 434 -11.53 5.27 28.65
N GLY A 435 -11.39 6.51 29.11
CA GLY A 435 -10.11 7.20 29.31
C GLY A 435 -9.43 6.82 30.63
N ASN A 436 -8.52 7.66 31.13
CA ASN A 436 -7.73 7.37 32.34
C ASN A 436 -8.54 7.41 33.65
N ASN A 437 -9.74 7.99 33.64
CA ASN A 437 -10.55 8.25 34.84
C ASN A 437 -12.01 8.54 34.45
N ALA A 438 -12.89 8.70 35.45
CA ALA A 438 -14.31 9.02 35.25
C ALA A 438 -14.56 10.31 34.46
N ALA A 439 -13.76 11.37 34.66
CA ALA A 439 -13.97 12.65 33.99
C ALA A 439 -13.71 12.57 32.48
N GLU A 440 -12.63 11.89 32.07
CA GLU A 440 -12.35 11.56 30.66
C GLU A 440 -13.38 10.58 30.08
N SER A 441 -14.01 9.77 30.93
CA SER A 441 -14.95 8.71 30.54
C SER A 441 -16.42 9.13 30.58
N GLN A 442 -16.71 10.42 30.82
CA GLN A 442 -18.08 10.90 31.05
C GLN A 442 -19.02 10.59 29.88
N LYS A 443 -18.52 10.57 28.62
CA LYS A 443 -19.31 10.20 27.44
C LYS A 443 -19.83 8.76 27.53
N ALA A 444 -18.96 7.81 27.90
CA ALA A 444 -19.32 6.40 28.08
C ALA A 444 -20.22 6.18 29.30
N ILE A 445 -19.92 6.83 30.44
CA ILE A 445 -20.74 6.78 31.66
C ILE A 445 -22.16 7.30 31.38
N ASN A 446 -22.29 8.42 30.65
CA ASN A 446 -23.59 8.96 30.23
C ASN A 446 -24.32 8.02 29.27
N TYR A 447 -23.61 7.39 28.33
CA TYR A 447 -24.19 6.42 27.40
C TYR A 447 -24.80 5.23 28.17
N VAL A 448 -24.08 4.67 29.15
CA VAL A 448 -24.61 3.63 30.04
C VAL A 448 -25.86 4.12 30.77
N ASN A 449 -25.80 5.32 31.37
CA ASN A 449 -26.91 5.90 32.13
C ASN A 449 -28.20 6.06 31.30
N SER A 450 -28.07 6.34 30.00
CA SER A 450 -29.20 6.54 29.08
C SER A 450 -29.72 5.24 28.44
N ASN A 451 -28.86 4.25 28.20
CA ASN A 451 -29.16 3.08 27.35
C ASN A 451 -29.18 1.73 28.08
N LEU A 452 -28.77 1.68 29.36
CA LEU A 452 -28.82 0.48 30.21
C LEU A 452 -29.77 0.72 31.38
N ASP A 453 -30.81 -0.11 31.53
CA ASP A 453 -31.71 -0.04 32.68
C ASP A 453 -30.97 -0.39 33.99
N LYS A 454 -31.41 0.12 35.14
CA LYS A 454 -30.67 0.02 36.42
C LYS A 454 -30.46 -1.41 36.95
N SER A 455 -31.25 -2.37 36.46
CA SER A 455 -31.06 -3.81 36.72
C SER A 455 -30.12 -4.51 35.74
N GLY A 456 -29.69 -3.83 34.66
CA GLY A 456 -28.76 -4.34 33.66
C GLY A 456 -27.34 -4.51 34.21
N ASN A 457 -26.55 -5.35 33.54
CA ASN A 457 -25.23 -5.75 34.01
C ASN A 457 -24.12 -4.96 33.31
N ILE A 458 -23.08 -4.59 34.05
CA ILE A 458 -21.89 -3.92 33.52
C ILE A 458 -20.68 -4.82 33.75
N TYR A 459 -19.96 -5.15 32.67
CA TYR A 459 -18.76 -5.97 32.70
C TYR A 459 -17.54 -5.10 32.41
N ILE A 460 -16.66 -4.91 33.39
CA ILE A 460 -15.43 -4.12 33.22
C ILE A 460 -14.28 -5.07 32.92
N LEU A 461 -13.58 -4.87 31.81
CA LEU A 461 -12.45 -5.70 31.41
C LEU A 461 -11.13 -5.03 31.82
N GLY A 462 -10.31 -5.78 32.57
CA GLY A 462 -9.02 -5.33 33.07
C GLY A 462 -9.03 -4.80 34.50
N GLY A 463 -7.83 -4.79 35.08
CA GLY A 463 -7.60 -4.28 36.45
C GLY A 463 -7.79 -2.76 36.56
N GLU A 464 -7.67 -2.23 37.77
CA GLU A 464 -7.82 -0.79 38.01
C GLU A 464 -6.80 0.06 37.23
N GLY A 465 -5.60 -0.48 36.94
CA GLY A 465 -4.61 0.19 36.08
C GLY A 465 -4.94 0.23 34.58
N ALA A 466 -5.95 -0.52 34.12
CA ALA A 466 -6.43 -0.52 32.73
C ALA A 466 -7.75 0.25 32.58
N VAL A 467 -8.70 0.01 33.50
CA VAL A 467 -9.95 0.78 33.63
C VAL A 467 -10.06 1.27 35.07
N ASP A 468 -9.77 2.56 35.26
CA ASP A 468 -9.68 3.18 36.58
C ASP A 468 -10.93 2.99 37.45
N ILE A 469 -10.70 2.83 38.76
CA ILE A 469 -11.75 2.53 39.74
C ILE A 469 -12.78 3.66 39.89
N SER A 470 -12.43 4.92 39.55
CA SER A 470 -13.38 6.03 39.55
C SER A 470 -14.54 5.82 38.57
N ILE A 471 -14.29 5.18 37.43
CA ILE A 471 -15.32 4.88 36.41
C ILE A 471 -16.37 3.93 37.01
N GLU A 472 -15.91 2.88 37.69
CA GLU A 472 -16.76 1.91 38.39
C GLU A 472 -17.55 2.57 39.52
N ASN A 473 -16.92 3.48 40.28
CA ASN A 473 -17.57 4.21 41.35
C ASN A 473 -18.65 5.18 40.84
N SER A 474 -18.39 5.94 39.77
CA SER A 474 -19.40 6.81 39.15
C SER A 474 -20.61 6.02 38.62
N LEU A 475 -20.40 4.80 38.13
CA LEU A 475 -21.51 3.92 37.73
C LEU A 475 -22.32 3.43 38.94
N LYS A 476 -21.67 3.12 40.07
CA LYS A 476 -22.36 2.79 41.34
C LYS A 476 -23.15 3.98 41.88
N GLU A 477 -22.59 5.20 41.82
CA GLU A 477 -23.26 6.45 42.23
C GLU A 477 -24.49 6.75 41.36
N LEU A 478 -24.47 6.38 40.08
CA LEU A 478 -25.63 6.41 39.19
C LEU A 478 -26.65 5.28 39.44
N GLY A 479 -26.45 4.46 40.48
CA GLY A 479 -27.39 3.45 40.94
C GLY A 479 -27.27 2.07 40.25
N TYR A 480 -26.17 1.78 39.55
CA TYR A 480 -25.91 0.43 39.03
C TYR A 480 -25.31 -0.46 40.12
N SER A 481 -25.98 -1.56 40.45
CA SER A 481 -25.52 -2.55 41.43
C SER A 481 -24.88 -3.79 40.82
N ASN A 482 -25.25 -4.14 39.58
CA ASN A 482 -24.77 -5.34 38.89
C ASN A 482 -23.50 -5.06 38.07
N ILE A 483 -22.40 -4.71 38.75
CA ILE A 483 -21.10 -4.47 38.10
C ILE A 483 -20.13 -5.62 38.42
N LYS A 484 -19.53 -6.21 37.37
CA LYS A 484 -18.54 -7.28 37.47
C LYS A 484 -17.26 -6.90 36.74
N ARG A 485 -16.15 -6.77 37.49
CA ARG A 485 -14.81 -6.60 36.90
C ARG A 485 -14.19 -7.97 36.64
N ILE A 486 -13.70 -8.18 35.42
CA ILE A 486 -13.03 -9.40 34.96
C ILE A 486 -11.59 -9.02 34.63
N TRP A 487 -10.64 -9.55 35.40
CA TRP A 487 -9.23 -9.15 35.36
C TRP A 487 -8.33 -10.26 35.92
N GLY A 488 -7.04 -10.16 35.63
CA GLY A 488 -5.98 -10.94 36.28
C GLY A 488 -4.73 -10.09 36.54
N GLN A 489 -3.66 -10.69 37.09
CA GLN A 489 -2.42 -9.96 37.39
C GLN A 489 -1.73 -9.41 36.13
N ASP A 490 -1.97 -10.03 34.98
CA ASP A 490 -1.52 -9.57 33.67
C ASP A 490 -2.57 -9.85 32.58
N ARG A 491 -2.24 -9.44 31.35
CA ARG A 491 -3.07 -9.64 30.15
C ARG A 491 -3.45 -11.09 29.88
N PHE A 492 -2.56 -12.03 30.20
CA PHE A 492 -2.76 -13.45 29.96
C PHE A 492 -3.75 -14.02 30.97
N GLU A 493 -3.60 -13.64 32.24
CA GLU A 493 -4.59 -13.95 33.29
C GLU A 493 -5.96 -13.32 32.99
N THR A 494 -6.02 -12.03 32.59
CA THR A 494 -7.28 -11.39 32.17
C THR A 494 -7.93 -12.14 31.01
N SER A 495 -7.17 -12.54 29.98
CA SER A 495 -7.71 -13.30 28.85
C SER A 495 -8.29 -14.65 29.27
N GLY A 496 -7.63 -15.35 30.19
CA GLY A 496 -8.13 -16.61 30.75
C GLY A 496 -9.37 -16.42 31.62
N ALA A 497 -9.46 -15.31 32.38
CA ALA A 497 -10.63 -14.95 33.16
C ALA A 497 -11.85 -14.67 32.26
N ILE A 498 -11.67 -13.88 31.18
CA ILE A 498 -12.71 -13.62 30.17
C ILE A 498 -13.16 -14.92 29.51
N ALA A 499 -12.23 -15.80 29.14
CA ALA A 499 -12.54 -17.10 28.56
C ALA A 499 -13.28 -18.04 29.54
N GLY A 500 -13.09 -17.88 30.85
CA GLY A 500 -13.87 -18.55 31.89
C GLY A 500 -15.33 -18.12 31.90
N GLU A 501 -15.61 -16.82 31.78
CA GLU A 501 -16.97 -16.27 31.72
C GLU A 501 -17.79 -16.77 30.52
N LEU A 502 -17.11 -17.15 29.43
CA LEU A 502 -17.75 -17.77 28.27
C LEU A 502 -18.40 -19.12 28.60
N ASN A 503 -17.94 -19.86 29.62
CA ASN A 503 -18.52 -21.14 30.06
C ASN A 503 -18.82 -22.09 28.89
N VAL A 504 -17.86 -22.24 27.97
CA VAL A 504 -18.01 -23.05 26.76
C VAL A 504 -18.02 -24.55 27.06
N ALA A 505 -18.59 -25.34 26.15
CA ALA A 505 -18.61 -26.79 26.28
C ALA A 505 -17.21 -27.40 26.08
N ALA A 506 -16.98 -28.57 26.65
CA ALA A 506 -15.80 -29.37 26.30
C ALA A 506 -15.83 -29.70 24.80
N GLY A 507 -14.66 -29.61 24.14
CA GLY A 507 -14.52 -29.73 22.69
C GLY A 507 -14.68 -28.42 21.92
N THR A 508 -15.20 -27.33 22.49
CA THR A 508 -15.33 -26.04 21.78
C THR A 508 -13.95 -25.55 21.29
N PRO A 509 -13.79 -25.22 19.99
CA PRO A 509 -12.57 -24.64 19.45
C PRO A 509 -12.14 -23.35 20.13
N VAL A 510 -10.84 -23.07 20.11
CA VAL A 510 -10.25 -21.84 20.66
C VAL A 510 -9.35 -21.14 19.64
N VAL A 511 -9.15 -19.84 19.84
CA VAL A 511 -8.24 -19.00 19.05
C VAL A 511 -7.07 -18.56 19.94
N ILE A 512 -5.85 -18.76 19.48
CA ILE A 512 -4.61 -18.34 20.14
C ILE A 512 -3.99 -17.18 19.35
N VAL A 513 -3.71 -16.08 20.02
CA VAL A 513 -3.14 -14.86 19.44
C VAL A 513 -1.98 -14.36 20.32
N ASN A 514 -1.03 -13.61 19.77
CA ASN A 514 0.03 -13.00 20.57
C ASN A 514 -0.54 -11.90 21.47
N GLY A 515 -0.24 -11.92 22.77
CA GLY A 515 -0.74 -10.94 23.74
C GLY A 515 -0.02 -9.58 23.71
N MET A 516 1.11 -9.47 23.02
CA MET A 516 1.96 -8.28 22.94
C MET A 516 1.65 -7.39 21.72
N SER A 517 0.89 -7.89 20.74
CA SER A 517 0.45 -7.17 19.54
C SER A 517 -1.05 -7.34 19.29
N PHE A 518 -1.76 -6.28 18.90
CA PHE A 518 -3.22 -6.31 18.77
C PHE A 518 -3.74 -6.88 17.43
N ALA A 519 -3.00 -6.72 16.33
CA ALA A 519 -3.56 -6.88 14.99
C ALA A 519 -4.13 -8.28 14.66
N ASP A 520 -3.42 -9.34 15.06
CA ASP A 520 -3.87 -10.73 14.85
C ASP A 520 -5.14 -11.03 15.66
N ALA A 521 -5.28 -10.43 16.85
CA ALA A 521 -6.45 -10.57 17.70
C ALA A 521 -7.67 -9.82 17.16
N LEU A 522 -7.48 -8.60 16.64
CA LEU A 522 -8.55 -7.84 15.97
C LEU A 522 -9.05 -8.57 14.71
N SER A 523 -8.12 -9.12 13.92
CA SER A 523 -8.41 -9.90 12.72
C SER A 523 -9.31 -11.09 12.98
N ALA A 524 -9.11 -11.80 14.10
CA ALA A 524 -9.91 -12.96 14.47
C ALA A 524 -11.11 -12.66 15.37
N GLY A 525 -11.18 -11.45 15.97
CA GLY A 525 -12.16 -11.10 17.00
C GLY A 525 -13.61 -11.27 16.56
N ALA A 526 -13.96 -10.82 15.35
CA ALA A 526 -15.30 -10.97 14.80
C ALA A 526 -15.67 -12.44 14.55
N ALA A 527 -14.82 -13.20 13.84
CA ALA A 527 -15.07 -14.60 13.53
C ALA A 527 -15.15 -15.49 14.79
N ALA A 528 -14.24 -15.27 15.75
CA ALA A 528 -14.26 -15.94 17.06
C ALA A 528 -15.56 -15.64 17.82
N SER A 529 -16.02 -14.39 17.78
CA SER A 529 -17.27 -13.96 18.42
C SER A 529 -18.51 -14.60 17.79
N ILE A 530 -18.60 -14.66 16.46
CA ILE A 530 -19.72 -15.31 15.75
C ILE A 530 -19.79 -16.80 16.09
N LYS A 531 -18.63 -17.48 16.15
CA LYS A 531 -18.53 -18.90 16.48
C LYS A 531 -18.63 -19.22 17.98
N GLY A 532 -18.49 -18.23 18.85
CA GLY A 532 -18.38 -18.42 20.30
C GLY A 532 -17.05 -19.07 20.75
N TYR A 533 -15.99 -18.95 19.95
CA TYR A 533 -14.67 -19.52 20.25
C TYR A 533 -13.89 -18.59 21.19
N PRO A 534 -13.41 -19.05 22.36
CA PRO A 534 -12.59 -18.24 23.25
C PRO A 534 -11.30 -17.76 22.57
N VAL A 535 -11.00 -16.47 22.68
CA VAL A 535 -9.72 -15.87 22.27
C VAL A 535 -8.80 -15.83 23.48
N LEU A 536 -7.66 -16.53 23.39
CA LEU A 536 -6.69 -16.71 24.47
C LEU A 536 -5.37 -16.04 24.07
N LEU A 537 -4.78 -15.25 24.97
CA LEU A 537 -3.52 -14.57 24.71
C LEU A 537 -2.33 -15.47 25.08
N SER A 538 -1.32 -15.50 24.22
CA SER A 538 -0.05 -16.21 24.46
C SER A 538 1.14 -15.26 24.42
N ASP A 539 2.21 -15.62 25.11
CA ASP A 539 3.54 -15.10 24.79
C ASP A 539 4.00 -15.70 23.43
N LYS A 540 5.11 -15.21 22.88
CA LYS A 540 5.67 -15.69 21.62
C LYS A 540 6.08 -17.16 21.70
N ASP A 541 6.83 -17.52 22.73
CA ASP A 541 7.57 -18.80 22.76
C ASP A 541 6.95 -19.86 23.69
N THR A 542 6.06 -19.48 24.61
CA THR A 542 5.36 -20.38 25.55
C THR A 542 3.92 -19.94 25.80
N LEU A 543 3.01 -20.91 25.94
CA LEU A 543 1.68 -20.65 26.49
C LEU A 543 1.78 -20.32 28.00
N PRO A 544 1.07 -19.29 28.50
CA PRO A 544 0.93 -19.03 29.93
C PRO A 544 0.22 -20.17 30.67
N SER A 545 0.52 -20.36 31.96
CA SER A 545 0.08 -21.54 32.75
C SER A 545 -1.44 -21.66 32.90
N ASN A 546 -2.15 -20.54 33.03
CA ASN A 546 -3.61 -20.48 33.03
C ASN A 546 -4.20 -20.91 31.67
N ILE A 547 -3.57 -20.53 30.56
CA ILE A 547 -3.99 -20.92 29.20
C ILE A 547 -3.72 -22.41 28.95
N LYS A 548 -2.56 -22.92 29.38
CA LYS A 548 -2.26 -24.37 29.37
C LYS A 548 -3.32 -25.17 30.13
N SER A 549 -3.75 -24.66 31.29
CA SER A 549 -4.81 -25.25 32.11
C SER A 549 -6.19 -25.18 31.43
N TYR A 550 -6.52 -24.05 30.80
CA TYR A 550 -7.78 -23.88 30.07
C TYR A 550 -7.90 -24.88 28.90
N ILE A 551 -6.85 -24.99 28.07
CA ILE A 551 -6.79 -25.94 26.94
C ILE A 551 -6.92 -27.40 27.44
N SER A 552 -6.25 -27.74 28.54
CA SER A 552 -6.31 -29.09 29.14
C SER A 552 -7.70 -29.46 29.67
N ASN A 553 -8.45 -28.47 30.16
CA ASN A 553 -9.79 -28.65 30.72
C ASN A 553 -10.87 -28.70 29.62
N ILE A 554 -10.85 -27.76 28.68
CA ILE A 554 -11.84 -27.67 27.59
C ILE A 554 -11.58 -28.72 26.51
N LYS A 555 -10.32 -29.11 26.26
CA LYS A 555 -9.91 -30.07 25.23
C LYS A 555 -10.49 -29.72 23.84
N PRO A 556 -10.15 -28.54 23.29
CA PRO A 556 -10.72 -28.03 22.04
C PRO A 556 -10.53 -29.00 20.87
N SER A 557 -11.54 -29.18 20.01
CA SER A 557 -11.40 -29.99 18.78
C SER A 557 -10.42 -29.36 17.79
N ASP A 558 -10.47 -28.03 17.67
CA ASP A 558 -9.65 -27.24 16.76
C ASP A 558 -9.01 -26.07 17.52
N VAL A 559 -7.77 -25.75 17.17
CA VAL A 559 -7.03 -24.61 17.73
C VAL A 559 -6.52 -23.75 16.59
N TYR A 560 -7.05 -22.53 16.50
CA TYR A 560 -6.68 -21.56 15.48
C TYR A 560 -5.56 -20.66 16.01
N VAL A 561 -4.36 -20.79 15.45
CA VAL A 561 -3.20 -19.96 15.83
C VAL A 561 -3.11 -18.81 14.84
N ILE A 562 -3.31 -17.57 15.28
CA ILE A 562 -3.36 -16.40 14.39
C ILE A 562 -2.09 -15.58 14.57
N GLY A 563 -1.40 -15.33 13.45
CA GLY A 563 -0.08 -14.71 13.42
C GLY A 563 1.03 -15.70 13.01
N GLY A 564 2.10 -15.17 12.42
CA GLY A 564 3.23 -15.96 11.93
C GLY A 564 4.17 -16.47 13.04
N GLU A 565 5.12 -17.34 12.70
CA GLU A 565 6.11 -17.86 13.66
C GLU A 565 6.96 -16.76 14.33
N GLY A 566 7.07 -15.59 13.71
CA GLY A 566 7.74 -14.41 14.28
C GLY A 566 7.08 -13.86 15.55
N VAL A 567 5.77 -14.03 15.72
CA VAL A 567 4.97 -13.55 16.87
C VAL A 567 4.38 -14.67 17.72
N LEU A 568 4.18 -15.87 17.18
CA LEU A 568 3.82 -17.08 17.92
C LEU A 568 4.66 -18.24 17.40
N ALA A 569 5.75 -18.57 18.07
CA ALA A 569 6.69 -19.58 17.62
C ALA A 569 6.04 -20.97 17.52
N LYS A 570 6.66 -21.87 16.75
CA LYS A 570 6.20 -23.26 16.57
C LYS A 570 6.19 -24.10 17.86
N SER A 571 6.87 -23.63 18.91
CA SER A 571 6.76 -24.17 20.26
C SER A 571 5.33 -24.09 20.80
N ILE A 572 4.58 -23.03 20.49
CA ILE A 572 3.17 -22.87 20.91
C ILE A 572 2.32 -24.05 20.40
N GLU A 573 2.44 -24.38 19.11
CA GLU A 573 1.75 -25.54 18.52
C GLU A 573 2.17 -26.85 19.19
N SER A 574 3.47 -27.00 19.46
CA SER A 574 4.04 -28.19 20.11
C SER A 574 3.53 -28.36 21.55
N GLU A 575 3.35 -27.27 22.30
CA GLU A 575 2.72 -27.28 23.61
C GLU A 575 1.22 -27.62 23.52
N ILE A 576 0.48 -27.05 22.56
CA ILE A 576 -0.94 -27.38 22.32
C ILE A 576 -1.09 -28.88 22.05
N SER A 577 -0.30 -29.44 21.13
CA SER A 577 -0.32 -30.88 20.82
C SER A 577 0.08 -31.75 22.01
N SER A 578 0.93 -31.26 22.91
CA SER A 578 1.30 -31.98 24.14
C SER A 578 0.18 -32.00 25.18
N LEU A 579 -0.60 -30.92 25.29
CA LEU A 579 -1.73 -30.79 26.22
C LEU A 579 -2.99 -31.50 25.73
N ASN A 580 -3.26 -31.46 24.42
CA ASN A 580 -4.38 -32.14 23.79
C ASN A 580 -3.98 -32.71 22.40
N PRO A 581 -3.41 -33.93 22.33
CA PRO A 581 -2.97 -34.54 21.08
C PRO A 581 -4.08 -34.74 20.02
N SER A 582 -5.36 -34.68 20.43
CA SER A 582 -6.51 -34.76 19.52
C SER A 582 -6.94 -33.42 18.91
N SER A 583 -6.36 -32.28 19.32
CA SER A 583 -6.66 -30.99 18.70
C SER A 583 -6.09 -30.89 17.28
N LYS A 584 -6.92 -30.52 16.32
CA LYS A 584 -6.46 -30.06 15.01
C LYS A 584 -5.95 -28.62 15.11
N ILE A 585 -4.67 -28.41 14.88
CA ILE A 585 -4.07 -27.07 14.89
C ILE A 585 -4.12 -26.50 13.47
N THR A 586 -4.59 -25.26 13.33
CA THR A 586 -4.61 -24.52 12.06
C THR A 586 -4.00 -23.15 12.28
N ARG A 587 -2.88 -22.83 11.61
CA ARG A 587 -2.27 -21.50 11.66
C ARG A 587 -2.78 -20.63 10.51
N LEU A 588 -3.21 -19.41 10.81
CA LEU A 588 -3.63 -18.39 9.85
C LEU A 588 -2.74 -17.15 10.01
N PHE A 589 -2.02 -16.78 8.96
CA PHE A 589 -1.07 -15.66 8.99
C PHE A 589 -0.79 -15.12 7.59
N GLY A 590 -0.40 -13.85 7.53
CA GLY A 590 0.21 -13.22 6.36
C GLY A 590 1.58 -12.63 6.70
N MET A 591 2.16 -11.87 5.76
CA MET A 591 3.45 -11.18 5.98
C MET A 591 3.33 -9.96 6.90
N ASP A 592 2.14 -9.39 6.97
CA ASP A 592 1.79 -8.19 7.71
C ASP A 592 0.38 -8.32 8.31
N ARG A 593 -0.02 -7.32 9.10
CA ARG A 593 -1.33 -7.26 9.75
C ARG A 593 -2.52 -7.32 8.79
N TYR A 594 -2.37 -6.74 7.60
CA TYR A 594 -3.41 -6.66 6.58
C TYR A 594 -3.61 -8.04 5.94
N GLN A 595 -2.51 -8.71 5.59
CA GLN A 595 -2.56 -10.07 5.05
C GLN A 595 -3.00 -11.11 6.08
N THR A 596 -2.60 -11.03 7.35
CA THR A 596 -3.20 -11.90 8.39
C THR A 596 -4.70 -11.65 8.48
N SER A 597 -5.14 -10.38 8.47
CA SER A 597 -6.57 -10.05 8.45
C SER A 597 -7.29 -10.65 7.24
N LEU A 598 -6.73 -10.52 6.04
CA LEU A 598 -7.28 -11.12 4.83
C LEU A 598 -7.41 -12.64 4.96
N ARG A 599 -6.34 -13.34 5.34
CA ARG A 599 -6.30 -14.81 5.49
C ARG A 599 -7.31 -15.32 6.51
N VAL A 600 -7.50 -14.60 7.61
CA VAL A 600 -8.50 -14.96 8.63
C VAL A 600 -9.91 -14.79 8.07
N ASN A 601 -10.17 -13.69 7.38
CA ASN A 601 -11.46 -13.41 6.78
C ASN A 601 -11.80 -14.37 5.62
N GLU A 602 -10.85 -14.68 4.73
CA GLU A 602 -10.95 -15.74 3.71
C GLU A 602 -11.30 -17.10 4.31
N PHE A 603 -10.65 -17.48 5.42
CA PHE A 603 -10.83 -18.79 6.05
C PHE A 603 -12.21 -18.97 6.71
N PHE A 604 -12.69 -17.94 7.42
CA PHE A 604 -14.00 -17.98 8.08
C PHE A 604 -15.16 -17.57 7.16
N ASN A 605 -14.86 -16.82 6.10
CA ASN A 605 -15.73 -16.41 4.99
C ASN A 605 -17.06 -15.73 5.42
N TYR A 606 -16.94 -14.68 6.24
CA TYR A 606 -18.06 -13.83 6.68
C TYR A 606 -18.15 -12.53 5.86
N ASN A 607 -18.24 -12.65 4.53
CA ASN A 607 -18.14 -11.53 3.59
C ASN A 607 -19.45 -10.77 3.29
N GLU A 608 -20.60 -11.18 3.85
CA GLU A 608 -21.89 -10.49 3.65
C GLU A 608 -21.88 -9.06 4.19
N TYR A 609 -21.24 -8.87 5.34
CA TYR A 609 -21.02 -7.56 5.96
C TYR A 609 -19.54 -7.43 6.29
N VAL A 610 -18.86 -6.41 5.76
CA VAL A 610 -17.41 -6.23 5.98
C VAL A 610 -17.16 -4.92 6.70
N LEU A 611 -16.69 -4.99 7.94
CA LEU A 611 -16.29 -3.80 8.70
C LEU A 611 -14.82 -3.48 8.40
N LEU A 612 -14.55 -2.29 7.87
CA LEU A 612 -13.18 -1.80 7.60
C LEU A 612 -12.68 -0.98 8.78
N ALA A 613 -11.51 -1.31 9.29
CA ALA A 613 -10.86 -0.57 10.37
C ALA A 613 -9.36 -0.42 10.08
N THR A 614 -8.75 0.65 10.62
CA THR A 614 -7.31 0.87 10.43
C THR A 614 -6.50 -0.31 10.97
N GLY A 615 -5.43 -0.69 10.26
CA GLY A 615 -4.45 -1.62 10.81
C GLY A 615 -3.56 -0.98 11.88
N GLU A 616 -3.42 0.34 11.91
CA GLU A 616 -2.37 1.03 12.69
C GLU A 616 -2.72 1.30 14.17
N ASP A 617 -4.00 1.28 14.54
CA ASP A 617 -4.45 1.37 15.94
C ASP A 617 -5.65 0.43 16.18
N TYR A 618 -5.93 0.11 17.45
CA TYR A 618 -6.90 -0.91 17.86
C TYR A 618 -8.34 -0.48 18.26
N PRO A 619 -8.62 0.75 18.77
CA PRO A 619 -9.89 1.05 19.45
C PRO A 619 -11.16 0.83 18.62
N ASP A 620 -11.12 1.28 17.37
CA ASP A 620 -12.30 1.30 16.49
C ASP A 620 -12.62 -0.13 16.02
N ALA A 621 -11.59 -0.91 15.67
CA ALA A 621 -11.74 -2.34 15.35
C ALA A 621 -12.22 -3.17 16.57
N LEU A 622 -11.68 -2.91 17.75
CA LEU A 622 -12.04 -3.60 19.01
C LEU A 622 -13.52 -3.42 19.32
N SER A 623 -14.00 -2.18 19.33
CA SER A 623 -15.42 -1.88 19.57
C SER A 623 -16.30 -2.38 18.41
N GLY A 624 -15.79 -2.31 17.17
CA GLY A 624 -16.39 -2.86 15.96
C GLY A 624 -16.64 -4.37 15.98
N CYS A 625 -15.81 -5.16 16.67
CA CYS A 625 -15.96 -6.63 16.73
C CYS A 625 -17.34 -7.06 17.25
N ALA A 626 -17.93 -6.33 18.21
CA ALA A 626 -19.27 -6.62 18.72
C ALA A 626 -20.36 -6.37 17.66
N LEU A 627 -20.22 -5.31 16.86
CA LEU A 627 -21.13 -5.00 15.75
C LEU A 627 -20.99 -6.00 14.61
N ALA A 628 -19.76 -6.28 14.15
CA ALA A 628 -19.49 -7.30 13.13
C ALA A 628 -20.11 -8.64 13.54
N ALA A 629 -19.87 -9.08 14.78
CA ALA A 629 -20.41 -10.33 15.27
C ALA A 629 -21.94 -10.33 15.40
N ALA A 630 -22.56 -9.18 15.68
CA ALA A 630 -24.02 -9.07 15.72
C ALA A 630 -24.67 -9.31 14.35
N ILE A 631 -24.05 -8.80 13.28
CA ILE A 631 -24.55 -8.90 11.90
C ILE A 631 -23.94 -10.06 11.08
N ASN A 632 -23.22 -10.99 11.73
CA ASN A 632 -22.47 -12.09 11.09
C ASN A 632 -21.43 -11.62 10.05
N GLY A 633 -20.83 -10.46 10.27
CA GLY A 633 -19.82 -9.85 9.41
C GLY A 633 -18.37 -10.03 9.87
N SER A 634 -17.46 -9.61 9.00
CA SER A 634 -16.01 -9.61 9.16
C SER A 634 -15.47 -8.29 9.73
N ILE A 635 -14.28 -8.31 10.32
CA ILE A 635 -13.43 -7.12 10.56
C ILE A 635 -12.20 -7.28 9.68
N LEU A 636 -12.04 -6.39 8.69
CA LEU A 636 -10.94 -6.40 7.73
C LEU A 636 -10.05 -5.17 7.99
N LEU A 637 -8.79 -5.42 8.34
CA LEU A 637 -7.82 -4.36 8.62
C LEU A 637 -7.34 -3.74 7.30
N VAL A 638 -7.30 -2.42 7.23
CA VAL A 638 -6.99 -1.66 6.01
C VAL A 638 -6.02 -0.50 6.28
N ASP A 639 -5.29 -0.15 5.22
CA ASP A 639 -4.59 1.10 5.00
C ASP A 639 -4.60 1.40 3.49
N ASP A 640 -4.07 2.55 3.09
CA ASP A 640 -4.06 2.98 1.68
C ASP A 640 -3.22 2.05 0.78
N THR A 641 -2.27 1.29 1.33
CA THR A 641 -1.42 0.37 0.55
C THR A 641 -2.01 -1.03 0.41
N SER A 642 -2.74 -1.53 1.42
CA SER A 642 -3.36 -2.86 1.42
C SER A 642 -4.71 -2.91 0.74
N ILE A 643 -5.43 -1.78 0.62
CA ILE A 643 -6.84 -1.76 0.19
C ILE A 643 -7.08 -2.57 -1.10
N ASN A 644 -6.27 -2.41 -2.14
CA ASN A 644 -6.41 -3.14 -3.41
C ASN A 644 -6.36 -4.67 -3.26
N THR A 645 -5.67 -5.18 -2.25
CA THR A 645 -5.67 -6.62 -1.91
C THR A 645 -6.89 -6.97 -1.05
N GLN A 646 -7.26 -6.11 -0.10
CA GLN A 646 -8.44 -6.31 0.75
C GLN A 646 -9.77 -6.28 -0.04
N LEU A 647 -9.84 -5.52 -1.13
CA LEU A 647 -10.96 -5.54 -2.07
C LEU A 647 -11.15 -6.90 -2.77
N GLN A 648 -10.23 -7.86 -2.68
CA GLN A 648 -10.47 -9.21 -3.21
C GLN A 648 -11.48 -9.99 -2.34
N PHE A 649 -11.57 -9.68 -1.05
CA PHE A 649 -12.54 -10.28 -0.13
C PHE A 649 -13.93 -9.63 -0.23
N ILE A 650 -13.96 -8.33 -0.53
CA ILE A 650 -15.17 -7.53 -0.72
C ILE A 650 -15.63 -7.70 -2.17
N ASN A 651 -16.82 -8.24 -2.43
CA ASN A 651 -17.32 -8.33 -3.81
C ASN A 651 -18.84 -8.20 -3.87
N LYS A 652 -19.36 -7.50 -4.89
CA LYS A 652 -20.79 -7.18 -5.02
C LYS A 652 -21.73 -8.39 -4.99
N ASP A 653 -21.24 -9.57 -5.38
CA ASP A 653 -22.05 -10.79 -5.47
C ASP A 653 -22.21 -11.48 -4.11
N ASN A 654 -21.37 -11.18 -3.12
CA ASN A 654 -21.39 -11.78 -1.78
C ASN A 654 -21.35 -10.77 -0.63
N THR A 655 -21.11 -9.47 -0.87
CA THR A 655 -21.07 -8.42 0.15
C THR A 655 -22.23 -7.44 -0.03
N ASN A 656 -23.16 -7.47 0.94
CA ASN A 656 -24.32 -6.58 0.98
C ASN A 656 -23.97 -5.19 1.50
N SER A 657 -23.05 -5.08 2.46
CA SER A 657 -22.62 -3.78 2.98
C SER A 657 -21.20 -3.76 3.54
N VAL A 658 -20.52 -2.63 3.34
CA VAL A 658 -19.26 -2.28 4.00
C VAL A 658 -19.53 -1.22 5.07
N ILE A 659 -18.95 -1.40 6.26
CA ILE A 659 -19.07 -0.44 7.36
C ILE A 659 -17.68 0.03 7.79
N ILE A 660 -17.37 1.30 7.62
CA ILE A 660 -16.05 1.87 7.95
C ILE A 660 -16.05 2.37 9.38
N LEU A 661 -15.05 1.98 10.15
CA LEU A 661 -14.88 2.33 11.55
C LEU A 661 -13.76 3.36 11.69
N GLY A 662 -14.08 4.48 12.33
CA GLY A 662 -13.16 5.58 12.54
C GLY A 662 -13.24 6.69 11.48
N GLY A 663 -12.69 7.85 11.83
CA GLY A 663 -12.69 9.03 10.97
C GLY A 663 -11.77 8.89 9.75
N SER A 664 -11.88 9.85 8.82
CA SER A 664 -11.05 9.90 7.61
C SER A 664 -9.53 9.98 7.86
N ALA A 665 -9.12 10.37 9.07
CA ALA A 665 -7.73 10.41 9.50
C ALA A 665 -7.11 9.03 9.84
N VAL A 666 -7.93 7.99 10.03
CA VAL A 666 -7.46 6.62 10.36
C VAL A 666 -7.86 5.59 9.31
N VAL A 667 -9.01 5.77 8.66
CA VAL A 667 -9.40 5.03 7.44
C VAL A 667 -9.77 6.06 6.38
N SER A 668 -8.94 6.22 5.37
CA SER A 668 -8.99 7.33 4.40
C SER A 668 -10.30 7.42 3.60
N GLY A 669 -10.46 8.54 2.88
CA GLY A 669 -11.47 8.67 1.84
C GLY A 669 -11.21 7.73 0.65
N THR A 670 -9.95 7.45 0.33
CA THR A 670 -9.55 6.48 -0.71
C THR A 670 -10.12 5.09 -0.42
N ILE A 671 -9.98 4.61 0.83
CA ILE A 671 -10.54 3.32 1.25
C ILE A 671 -12.07 3.31 1.17
N GLU A 672 -12.73 4.40 1.55
CA GLU A 672 -14.19 4.53 1.44
C GLU A 672 -14.68 4.52 0.00
N ASN A 673 -14.01 5.27 -0.88
CA ASN A 673 -14.35 5.33 -2.30
C ASN A 673 -14.09 3.98 -2.98
N ALA A 674 -13.00 3.29 -2.64
CA ALA A 674 -12.69 1.96 -3.13
C ALA A 674 -13.77 0.92 -2.75
N ALA A 675 -14.23 0.94 -1.48
CA ALA A 675 -15.35 0.11 -1.04
C ALA A 675 -16.66 0.45 -1.77
N LYS A 676 -16.99 1.74 -1.90
CA LYS A 676 -18.16 2.22 -2.66
C LYS A 676 -18.12 1.80 -4.12
N GLN A 677 -16.94 1.85 -4.76
CA GLN A 677 -16.74 1.43 -6.14
C GLN A 677 -16.99 -0.08 -6.31
N VAL A 678 -16.39 -0.92 -5.48
CA VAL A 678 -16.57 -2.39 -5.54
C VAL A 678 -18.03 -2.80 -5.36
N LEU A 679 -18.81 -2.07 -4.56
CA LEU A 679 -20.24 -2.33 -4.36
C LEU A 679 -21.16 -1.67 -5.41
N SER A 680 -20.64 -0.91 -6.39
CA SER A 680 -21.46 -0.17 -7.37
C SER A 680 -21.21 -0.50 -8.86
N VAL A 681 -20.13 -1.20 -9.21
CA VAL A 681 -19.86 -1.59 -10.61
C VAL A 681 -20.90 -2.59 -11.13
N GLN A 682 -21.59 -2.25 -12.22
CA GLN A 682 -22.44 -3.17 -13.00
C GLN A 682 -21.62 -3.95 -14.03
#